data_AF-A0A7R9A8W3-F1
#
_entry.id   AF-A0A7R9A8W3-F1
#
_cell.length_a   1.000
_cell.length_b   1.000
_cell.length_c   1.000
_cell.angle_alpha   90.00
_cell.angle_beta   90.00
_cell.angle_gamma   90.00
#
_symmetry.space_group_name_H-M   'P 1'
#
loop_
_entity.id
_entity.type
_entity.pdbx_description
1 polymer ?
#
loop_
_entity_poly.entity_id
_entity_poly.type
_entity_poly.pdbx_seq_one_letter_code
_entity_poly.pdbx_strand_id
1 'polypeptide(L)'
;MATRITHVFSEPWSHSNVVRGIWRRIRPQFRHEVSLRPVFAPESRHVFVQTRGISSLGTPRPGKFGRVRVSSVWTKGNPSQILLARVQDPLTIMGQICTSKKSTQDADRVTHPKPTISHVTYEDVKGLVEKHEGVIIDVRDRDEVQQEGKIPSSYLLPLAEISDLFELDPGAFEKIHGYPKPSMKEANLIVHCSDGKKGGQAAQKLSANGFQPKIYAGFENWCHNGGPVEQFLTLEQIRQQINKAKGLILDVRNWDEIARDGKLPTTRCLPLKEMDAAFKMDPEAFKKEYVFPKPLLNQEDLVVHCYKGIQASAAAAKLFTLGYKPKTYSGYAEWKENEQPVEKWLSFEEVKEAIEKEKGVIIDVRNHKEIQRDGKFPTTKIVPLPEMKEAFQLDPDDFQKKYAFPMPPKNQEGLVFYCRKGMRATEAAGDLYLLGYRPSVYTGYVEWVERGGPLQQWVLFENIKEQVDSGTGLIIDVRDHDAIIKDGKIPTAKIVPRLTRQGKVAEVYGKATEKSLNANKEKKIIMKKLQGKGQKEEKIWAGLWDRRSRKEDNVKTMGWEGEALPEIQEAFQLDPEAFQKKYVFPLPSKTDSDLVVHCKLGLRASQAAGILYLLGYRPKIYSGMQDWVEKGGPVERWVTFEEMQERVSKQTGRTIDVRNTNELQTDGKIPTTDNVPLPEMKEAFEMEPSAFEEKYGFPKPGKDEDLVLHCKLGLRASKGAGILYHLGYHTRVYSGIVEWKERGGPIEKTEE
;
A
#
# COMPACT_ATOMS: atom_id res chain seq x y z
N MET A 1 52.29 -1.68 -36.09
CA MET A 1 52.44 -3.13 -35.77
C MET A 1 51.05 -3.72 -35.72
N ALA A 2 50.69 -4.46 -36.76
CA ALA A 2 49.38 -5.07 -36.97
C ALA A 2 49.59 -6.45 -37.59
N THR A 3 48.98 -7.48 -37.00
CA THR A 3 48.79 -8.83 -37.57
C THR A 3 47.69 -9.48 -36.71
N ARG A 4 46.43 -9.73 -37.12
CA ARG A 4 45.77 -10.36 -38.29
C ARG A 4 45.73 -11.90 -38.20
N ILE A 5 44.54 -12.45 -38.58
CA ILE A 5 44.21 -13.83 -39.03
C ILE A 5 43.83 -14.79 -37.87
N THR A 6 42.61 -15.33 -37.64
CA THR A 6 41.42 -15.87 -38.38
C THR A 6 41.35 -17.40 -38.38
N HIS A 7 40.10 -17.90 -38.25
CA HIS A 7 39.57 -19.25 -38.53
C HIS A 7 39.88 -20.37 -37.52
N VAL A 8 39.05 -21.36 -37.16
CA VAL A 8 37.65 -21.82 -37.36
C VAL A 8 37.73 -23.37 -37.33
N PHE A 9 36.66 -24.02 -36.86
CA PHE A 9 36.24 -25.43 -37.05
C PHE A 9 36.33 -26.46 -35.90
N SER A 10 35.12 -26.95 -35.58
CA SER A 10 34.65 -28.34 -35.40
C SER A 10 35.03 -29.17 -34.17
N GLU A 11 33.96 -29.63 -33.50
CA GLU A 11 33.82 -30.80 -32.60
C GLU A 11 34.25 -32.14 -33.29
N PRO A 12 33.95 -33.37 -32.77
CA PRO A 12 33.53 -33.87 -31.45
C PRO A 12 34.28 -35.18 -31.01
N TRP A 13 33.74 -35.90 -30.00
CA TRP A 13 34.00 -37.28 -29.50
C TRP A 13 34.95 -37.36 -28.29
N SER A 14 34.80 -38.20 -27.25
CA SER A 14 33.81 -39.12 -26.63
C SER A 14 34.64 -40.17 -25.88
N HIS A 15 34.05 -40.84 -24.89
CA HIS A 15 34.55 -41.96 -24.07
C HIS A 15 35.28 -41.58 -22.76
N SER A 16 35.14 -42.29 -21.65
CA SER A 16 34.05 -43.07 -21.02
C SER A 16 34.62 -43.63 -19.70
N ASN A 17 33.71 -43.87 -18.75
CA ASN A 17 33.79 -44.82 -17.63
C ASN A 17 34.65 -44.47 -16.41
N VAL A 18 34.02 -44.53 -15.22
CA VAL A 18 34.38 -45.46 -14.13
C VAL A 18 33.26 -45.49 -13.05
N VAL A 19 32.70 -46.71 -12.91
CA VAL A 19 32.22 -47.42 -11.70
C VAL A 19 30.77 -47.27 -11.18
N ARG A 20 30.23 -48.48 -10.92
CA ARG A 20 28.88 -48.92 -10.56
C ARG A 20 28.67 -48.97 -9.04
N GLY A 21 27.44 -48.65 -8.61
CA GLY A 21 26.50 -49.55 -7.93
C GLY A 21 26.75 -49.99 -6.49
N ILE A 22 25.72 -49.86 -5.64
CA ILE A 22 25.10 -50.89 -4.76
C ILE A 22 23.93 -50.22 -4.03
N TRP A 23 22.70 -50.73 -4.17
CA TRP A 23 21.64 -50.59 -3.15
C TRP A 23 20.67 -51.77 -3.25
N ARG A 24 20.56 -52.58 -2.19
CA ARG A 24 19.38 -53.41 -1.92
C ARG A 24 19.19 -53.68 -0.41
N ARG A 25 17.95 -53.40 0.00
CA ARG A 25 17.11 -53.98 1.08
C ARG A 25 17.46 -53.70 2.54
N ILE A 26 16.46 -53.20 3.27
CA ILE A 26 15.66 -53.91 4.30
C ILE A 26 14.29 -53.18 4.49
N ARG A 27 13.23 -53.95 4.77
CA ARG A 27 11.87 -53.57 5.28
C ARG A 27 11.75 -54.26 6.67
N PRO A 28 10.89 -53.85 7.65
CA PRO A 28 9.42 -53.91 7.49
C PRO A 28 8.51 -53.02 8.40
N GLN A 29 7.20 -53.05 8.06
CA GLN A 29 5.96 -52.98 8.89
C GLN A 29 5.56 -51.72 9.70
N PHE A 30 4.36 -51.18 9.45
CA PHE A 30 3.13 -51.39 10.26
C PHE A 30 1.87 -50.88 9.50
N ARG A 31 0.76 -51.62 9.60
CA ARG A 31 -0.61 -51.25 9.17
C ARG A 31 -1.35 -50.67 10.38
N HIS A 32 -2.19 -49.66 10.16
CA HIS A 32 -3.43 -49.49 10.92
C HIS A 32 -4.57 -49.02 10.01
N GLU A 33 -5.66 -49.78 10.05
CA GLU A 33 -7.01 -49.42 9.59
C GLU A 33 -7.74 -48.66 10.70
N VAL A 34 -8.49 -47.61 10.35
CA VAL A 34 -9.68 -47.11 11.07
C VAL A 34 -10.59 -46.51 9.98
N SER A 35 -11.64 -47.20 9.53
CA SER A 35 -13.02 -47.23 10.09
C SER A 35 -13.73 -45.87 10.11
N LEU A 36 -14.59 -45.61 9.12
CA LEU A 36 -15.81 -44.81 9.31
C LEU A 36 -16.95 -45.42 8.49
N ARG A 37 -18.01 -45.86 9.18
CA ARG A 37 -19.34 -46.14 8.61
C ARG A 37 -20.33 -45.03 9.04
N PRO A 38 -21.39 -44.81 8.25
CA PRO A 38 -22.26 -43.62 8.26
C PRO A 38 -23.45 -43.79 9.22
N VAL A 39 -24.30 -42.78 9.47
CA VAL A 39 -25.75 -42.77 9.10
C VAL A 39 -26.43 -41.39 9.25
N PHE A 40 -27.42 -41.15 8.35
CA PHE A 40 -28.69 -40.38 8.43
C PHE A 40 -28.79 -38.94 7.86
N ALA A 41 -29.60 -38.84 6.79
CA ALA A 41 -30.30 -37.68 6.20
C ALA A 41 -31.66 -37.46 6.94
N PRO A 42 -32.55 -36.44 6.68
CA PRO A 42 -32.92 -35.92 5.35
C PRO A 42 -33.40 -34.42 5.22
N GLU A 43 -33.76 -34.08 3.96
CA GLU A 43 -34.81 -33.14 3.50
C GLU A 43 -34.54 -31.64 3.15
N SER A 44 -34.34 -31.43 1.83
CA SER A 44 -35.08 -30.53 0.90
C SER A 44 -35.06 -28.99 1.05
N ARG A 45 -34.44 -28.27 0.09
CA ARG A 45 -35.09 -27.66 -1.11
C ARG A 45 -34.13 -26.70 -1.87
N HIS A 46 -34.02 -26.97 -3.17
CA HIS A 46 -33.76 -26.12 -4.34
C HIS A 46 -32.60 -25.10 -4.46
N VAL A 47 -31.70 -25.49 -5.39
CA VAL A 47 -31.16 -24.76 -6.59
C VAL A 47 -30.31 -23.50 -6.40
N PHE A 48 -29.01 -23.59 -6.75
CA PHE A 48 -28.34 -22.71 -7.71
C PHE A 48 -27.09 -23.41 -8.29
N VAL A 49 -26.97 -23.41 -9.63
CA VAL A 49 -25.89 -24.03 -10.39
C VAL A 49 -24.69 -23.07 -10.44
N GLN A 50 -23.52 -23.57 -10.05
CA GLN A 50 -22.25 -22.86 -10.04
C GLN A 50 -21.40 -23.34 -11.23
N THR A 51 -21.07 -22.44 -12.17
CA THR A 51 -20.06 -22.69 -13.21
C THR A 51 -18.71 -22.17 -12.74
N ARG A 52 -17.70 -23.05 -12.68
CA ARG A 52 -16.29 -22.69 -12.50
C ARG A 52 -15.59 -22.77 -13.86
N GLY A 53 -15.12 -21.63 -14.35
CA GLY A 53 -14.13 -21.53 -15.41
C GLY A 53 -12.72 -21.57 -14.83
N ILE A 54 -11.81 -22.25 -15.53
CA ILE A 54 -10.37 -22.24 -15.25
C ILE A 54 -9.63 -21.86 -16.53
N SER A 55 -8.94 -20.72 -16.41
CA SER A 55 -7.67 -20.26 -16.97
C SER A 55 -7.27 -20.55 -18.42
N SER A 56 -7.06 -19.46 -19.15
CA SER A 56 -6.21 -19.35 -20.35
C SER A 56 -4.78 -18.93 -19.98
N LEU A 57 -3.78 -19.57 -20.55
CA LEU A 57 -2.38 -19.15 -20.59
C LEU A 57 -1.90 -19.14 -22.06
N GLY A 58 -1.23 -18.04 -22.45
CA GLY A 58 -0.12 -18.08 -23.40
C GLY A 58 -0.40 -17.91 -24.89
N THR A 59 -0.13 -16.71 -25.41
CA THR A 59 0.09 -16.44 -26.84
C THR A 59 1.46 -16.96 -27.33
N PRO A 60 1.58 -17.35 -28.61
CA PRO A 60 2.77 -16.95 -29.37
C PRO A 60 2.51 -16.42 -30.80
N ARG A 61 3.54 -15.72 -31.30
CA ARG A 61 3.72 -14.92 -32.53
C ARG A 61 3.56 -15.69 -33.87
N PRO A 62 3.44 -14.98 -35.02
CA PRO A 62 3.07 -15.59 -36.30
C PRO A 62 4.29 -16.17 -37.06
N GLY A 63 4.12 -17.34 -37.67
CA GLY A 63 5.12 -17.91 -38.57
C GLY A 63 4.80 -19.31 -39.08
N LYS A 64 4.45 -19.37 -40.37
CA LYS A 64 4.58 -20.49 -41.33
C LYS A 64 3.77 -21.79 -41.13
N PHE A 65 3.16 -22.15 -42.26
CA PHE A 65 2.44 -23.36 -42.64
C PHE A 65 2.90 -24.68 -41.99
N GLY A 66 1.94 -25.45 -41.49
CA GLY A 66 2.08 -26.87 -41.17
C GLY A 66 0.70 -27.54 -41.06
N ARG A 67 0.36 -28.41 -42.02
CA ARG A 67 -0.80 -29.31 -41.99
C ARG A 67 -0.56 -30.41 -40.95
N VAL A 68 -1.46 -30.62 -39.99
CA VAL A 68 -1.64 -31.93 -39.33
C VAL A 68 -3.12 -32.19 -39.03
N ARG A 69 -3.56 -33.40 -39.39
CA ARG A 69 -4.88 -34.00 -39.21
C ARG A 69 -5.28 -34.13 -37.74
N VAL A 70 -6.57 -33.96 -37.46
CA VAL A 70 -7.21 -34.45 -36.23
C VAL A 70 -8.01 -35.70 -36.56
N SER A 71 -7.69 -36.79 -35.86
CA SER A 71 -8.49 -38.02 -35.78
C SER A 71 -9.56 -37.90 -34.69
N SER A 72 -10.76 -38.35 -35.03
CA SER A 72 -11.98 -38.44 -34.22
C SER A 72 -11.86 -39.23 -32.93
N VAL A 73 -12.60 -38.83 -31.88
CA VAL A 73 -13.17 -39.73 -30.85
C VAL A 73 -14.59 -39.28 -30.49
N TRP A 74 -15.48 -40.26 -30.37
CA TRP A 74 -16.94 -40.22 -30.28
C TRP A 74 -17.50 -39.90 -28.89
N THR A 75 -18.72 -39.36 -28.84
CA THR A 75 -19.68 -39.59 -27.74
C THR A 75 -21.04 -40.02 -28.27
N LYS A 76 -21.75 -40.83 -27.46
CA LYS A 76 -22.87 -41.71 -27.77
C LYS A 76 -24.23 -40.98 -27.88
N GLY A 77 -25.16 -41.62 -28.59
CA GLY A 77 -26.49 -41.14 -29.03
C GLY A 77 -27.54 -40.86 -27.94
N ASN A 78 -28.82 -40.64 -28.24
CA ASN A 78 -29.64 -40.95 -29.43
C ASN A 78 -30.92 -40.05 -29.40
N PRO A 79 -31.93 -40.15 -30.30
CA PRO A 79 -32.17 -39.14 -31.34
C PRO A 79 -33.63 -38.64 -31.38
N SER A 80 -33.92 -37.67 -32.25
CA SER A 80 -35.25 -37.51 -32.83
C SER A 80 -35.12 -37.12 -34.30
N GLN A 81 -35.88 -37.84 -35.11
CA GLN A 81 -35.77 -38.03 -36.56
C GLN A 81 -36.02 -36.74 -37.36
N ILE A 82 -35.39 -36.63 -38.54
CA ILE A 82 -36.05 -36.37 -39.84
C ILE A 82 -35.10 -36.78 -40.99
N LEU A 83 -35.73 -37.31 -42.04
CA LEU A 83 -35.22 -38.11 -43.15
C LEU A 83 -34.18 -37.43 -44.09
N LEU A 84 -33.12 -38.20 -44.34
CA LEU A 84 -32.49 -38.57 -45.62
C LEU A 84 -32.90 -37.84 -46.92
N ALA A 85 -31.93 -37.13 -47.51
CA ALA A 85 -31.63 -37.22 -48.94
C ALA A 85 -30.11 -37.19 -49.15
N ARG A 86 -29.60 -38.19 -49.89
CA ARG A 86 -28.17 -38.51 -50.11
C ARG A 86 -27.44 -37.44 -50.92
N VAL A 87 -26.24 -37.09 -50.47
CA VAL A 87 -25.17 -36.49 -51.28
C VAL A 87 -24.21 -37.61 -51.68
N GLN A 88 -23.89 -37.71 -52.97
CA GLN A 88 -22.71 -38.43 -53.47
C GLN A 88 -21.55 -37.44 -53.59
N ASP A 89 -20.36 -37.94 -53.26
CA ASP A 89 -19.07 -37.30 -53.00
C ASP A 89 -18.47 -36.40 -54.11
N PRO A 90 -17.37 -35.66 -53.84
CA PRO A 90 -17.07 -34.36 -54.42
C PRO A 90 -15.80 -34.33 -55.29
N LEU A 91 -15.58 -33.17 -55.92
CA LEU A 91 -14.32 -32.63 -56.48
C LEU A 91 -13.82 -33.20 -57.81
N THR A 92 -14.23 -32.56 -58.91
CA THR A 92 -13.38 -32.20 -60.08
C THR A 92 -14.15 -31.06 -60.77
N ILE A 93 -13.61 -29.88 -61.12
CA ILE A 93 -12.72 -29.62 -62.26
C ILE A 93 -12.28 -28.14 -62.19
N MET A 94 -10.98 -27.91 -62.36
CA MET A 94 -10.43 -26.62 -62.81
C MET A 94 -10.06 -26.74 -64.29
N GLY A 95 -10.58 -25.80 -65.11
CA GLY A 95 -9.91 -25.22 -66.27
C GLY A 95 -10.12 -25.87 -67.66
N GLN A 96 -10.91 -25.22 -68.53
CA GLN A 96 -10.49 -24.51 -69.77
C GLN A 96 -11.73 -24.05 -70.59
N ILE A 97 -11.95 -22.74 -70.81
CA ILE A 97 -11.64 -21.86 -71.98
C ILE A 97 -12.78 -21.73 -73.03
N CYS A 98 -13.27 -20.48 -73.17
CA CYS A 98 -13.83 -19.70 -74.32
C CYS A 98 -14.82 -20.36 -75.32
N THR A 99 -15.97 -19.77 -75.72
CA THR A 99 -16.18 -18.50 -76.45
C THR A 99 -17.68 -18.17 -76.67
N SER A 100 -18.01 -16.87 -76.70
CA SER A 100 -19.07 -16.15 -77.45
C SER A 100 -20.57 -16.44 -77.25
N LYS A 101 -21.33 -15.37 -76.94
CA LYS A 101 -22.24 -14.70 -77.91
C LYS A 101 -22.70 -13.33 -77.37
N LYS A 102 -22.65 -12.32 -78.24
CA LYS A 102 -23.21 -10.97 -78.05
C LYS A 102 -24.73 -11.03 -77.97
N SER A 103 -25.33 -10.27 -77.06
CA SER A 103 -26.57 -9.54 -77.36
C SER A 103 -26.58 -8.22 -76.59
N THR A 104 -26.73 -7.15 -77.35
CA THR A 104 -27.08 -5.79 -76.96
C THR A 104 -28.31 -5.74 -76.07
N GLN A 105 -28.31 -4.90 -75.04
CA GLN A 105 -29.31 -3.85 -74.84
C GLN A 105 -28.99 -2.99 -73.60
N ASP A 106 -29.01 -1.69 -73.83
CA ASP A 106 -29.03 -0.60 -72.86
C ASP A 106 -30.23 -0.68 -71.90
N ALA A 107 -30.11 0.10 -70.82
CA ALA A 107 -31.15 0.56 -69.91
C ALA A 107 -31.71 -0.45 -68.89
N ASP A 108 -31.12 -0.44 -67.69
CA ASP A 108 -31.81 0.06 -66.50
C ASP A 108 -30.85 0.07 -65.30
N ARG A 109 -30.08 1.16 -65.19
CA ARG A 109 -29.58 1.60 -63.88
C ARG A 109 -30.79 2.10 -63.12
N VAL A 110 -31.32 1.29 -62.21
CA VAL A 110 -32.06 1.82 -61.07
C VAL A 110 -31.06 2.66 -60.27
N THR A 111 -30.95 3.93 -60.63
CA THR A 111 -30.29 4.94 -59.82
C THR A 111 -31.16 5.12 -58.58
N HIS A 112 -30.78 4.48 -57.48
CA HIS A 112 -31.21 4.99 -56.18
C HIS A 112 -30.81 6.47 -56.16
N PRO A 113 -31.76 7.40 -55.94
CA PRO A 113 -31.42 8.81 -55.87
C PRO A 113 -30.33 8.94 -54.81
N LYS A 114 -29.18 9.52 -55.17
CA LYS A 114 -28.15 9.83 -54.19
C LYS A 114 -28.86 10.60 -53.07
N PRO A 115 -28.80 10.12 -51.82
CA PRO A 115 -29.49 10.79 -50.73
C PRO A 115 -29.06 12.25 -50.72
N THR A 116 -30.03 13.17 -50.83
CA THR A 116 -29.76 14.61 -50.84
C THR A 116 -29.38 15.00 -49.42
N ILE A 117 -28.08 15.06 -49.16
CA ILE A 117 -27.54 15.47 -47.86
C ILE A 117 -27.82 16.97 -47.70
N SER A 118 -28.52 17.33 -46.63
CA SER A 118 -28.88 18.72 -46.36
C SER A 118 -27.72 19.49 -45.71
N HIS A 119 -27.65 20.78 -45.99
CA HIS A 119 -26.69 21.70 -45.38
C HIS A 119 -27.37 22.50 -44.27
N VAL A 120 -26.63 22.79 -43.20
CA VAL A 120 -27.07 23.63 -42.07
C VAL A 120 -26.29 24.95 -42.04
N THR A 121 -26.92 25.99 -41.53
CA THR A 121 -26.33 27.33 -41.40
C THR A 121 -25.56 27.50 -40.09
N TYR A 122 -24.82 28.60 -39.95
CA TYR A 122 -24.14 28.95 -38.69
C TYR A 122 -25.12 29.11 -37.54
N GLU A 123 -26.27 29.76 -37.79
CA GLU A 123 -27.32 30.00 -36.82
C GLU A 123 -27.96 28.71 -36.32
N ASP A 124 -28.15 27.72 -37.20
CA ASP A 124 -28.66 26.39 -36.83
C ASP A 124 -27.70 25.68 -35.88
N VAL A 125 -26.41 25.62 -36.24
CA VAL A 125 -25.38 24.97 -35.41
C VAL A 125 -25.21 25.71 -34.09
N LYS A 126 -25.19 27.04 -34.11
CA LYS A 126 -25.10 27.87 -32.91
C LYS A 126 -26.28 27.61 -31.97
N GLY A 127 -27.49 27.58 -32.51
CA GLY A 127 -28.69 27.27 -31.73
C GLY A 127 -28.64 25.89 -31.08
N LEU A 128 -28.09 24.89 -31.76
CA LEU A 128 -27.89 23.54 -31.21
C LEU A 128 -26.82 23.52 -30.11
N VAL A 129 -25.70 24.23 -30.29
CA VAL A 129 -24.64 24.37 -29.27
C VAL A 129 -25.17 25.07 -28.02
N GLU A 130 -25.92 26.16 -28.17
CA GLU A 130 -26.50 26.94 -27.06
C GLU A 130 -27.59 26.17 -26.31
N LYS A 131 -28.36 25.33 -27.00
CA LYS A 131 -29.41 24.48 -26.39
C LYS A 131 -28.88 23.15 -25.88
N HIS A 132 -27.64 22.80 -26.21
CA HIS A 132 -27.05 21.47 -25.96
C HIS A 132 -27.86 20.32 -26.58
N GLU A 133 -28.35 20.52 -27.80
CA GLU A 133 -29.19 19.56 -28.53
C GLU A 133 -28.50 19.01 -29.77
N GLY A 134 -28.78 17.74 -30.09
CA GLY A 134 -28.23 17.06 -31.26
C GLY A 134 -26.81 16.51 -31.07
N VAL A 135 -26.25 15.95 -32.13
CA VAL A 135 -24.91 15.36 -32.15
C VAL A 135 -24.10 16.04 -33.25
N ILE A 136 -23.10 16.82 -32.85
CA ILE A 136 -22.16 17.48 -33.77
C ILE A 136 -20.86 16.67 -33.78
N ILE A 137 -20.48 16.15 -34.95
CA ILE A 137 -19.28 15.35 -35.14
C ILE A 137 -18.25 16.14 -35.95
N ASP A 138 -17.08 16.32 -35.35
CA ASP A 138 -15.91 16.90 -35.97
C ASP A 138 -15.06 15.78 -36.60
N VAL A 139 -14.95 15.78 -37.94
CA VAL A 139 -14.24 14.73 -38.69
C VAL A 139 -12.81 15.10 -39.08
N ARG A 140 -12.28 16.17 -38.49
CA ARG A 140 -10.88 16.57 -38.64
C ARG A 140 -9.94 15.57 -37.98
N ASP A 141 -8.66 15.65 -38.36
CA ASP A 141 -7.61 14.87 -37.70
C ASP A 141 -7.30 15.46 -36.32
N ARG A 142 -6.75 14.64 -35.43
CA ARG A 142 -6.55 15.02 -34.02
C ARG A 142 -5.63 16.25 -33.87
N ASP A 143 -4.57 16.32 -34.67
CA ASP A 143 -3.59 17.40 -34.62
C ASP A 143 -4.20 18.74 -35.11
N GLU A 144 -5.07 18.69 -36.12
CA GLU A 144 -5.81 19.84 -36.67
C GLU A 144 -6.70 20.45 -35.57
N VAL A 145 -7.48 19.61 -34.89
CA VAL A 145 -8.35 20.01 -33.77
C VAL A 145 -7.56 20.53 -32.58
N GLN A 146 -6.41 19.92 -32.28
CA GLN A 146 -5.57 20.34 -31.17
C GLN A 146 -4.94 21.71 -31.40
N GLN A 147 -4.54 22.02 -32.64
CA GLN A 147 -3.91 23.30 -32.98
C GLN A 147 -4.92 24.44 -33.14
N GLU A 148 -6.06 24.17 -33.78
CA GLU A 148 -7.03 25.21 -34.14
C GLU A 148 -8.16 25.36 -33.10
N GLY A 149 -8.36 24.36 -32.24
CA GLY A 149 -9.53 24.24 -31.38
C GLY A 149 -10.72 23.60 -32.11
N LYS A 150 -11.87 23.52 -31.43
CA LYS A 150 -13.11 22.94 -31.97
C LYS A 150 -14.35 23.75 -31.61
N ILE A 151 -15.46 23.42 -32.27
CA ILE A 151 -16.79 23.91 -31.92
C ILE A 151 -17.15 23.34 -30.52
N PRO A 152 -17.59 24.18 -29.56
CA PRO A 152 -18.03 23.68 -28.26
C PRO A 152 -19.12 22.62 -28.42
N SER A 153 -19.14 21.63 -27.53
CA SER A 153 -20.03 20.46 -27.58
C SER A 153 -19.86 19.50 -28.76
N SER A 154 -18.96 19.76 -29.73
CA SER A 154 -18.69 18.78 -30.80
C SER A 154 -17.86 17.60 -30.32
N TYR A 155 -18.18 16.42 -30.83
CA TYR A 155 -17.47 15.17 -30.61
C TYR A 155 -16.43 14.95 -31.72
N LEU A 156 -15.18 14.70 -31.33
CA LEU A 156 -14.12 14.39 -32.28
C LEU A 156 -14.23 12.94 -32.74
N LEU A 157 -14.43 12.71 -34.04
CA LEU A 157 -14.37 11.41 -34.68
C LEU A 157 -13.72 11.56 -36.06
N PRO A 158 -12.39 11.45 -36.15
CA PRO A 158 -11.66 11.66 -37.40
C PRO A 158 -12.24 10.85 -38.56
N LEU A 159 -12.16 11.37 -39.78
CA LEU A 159 -12.74 10.73 -40.96
C LEU A 159 -12.31 9.25 -41.16
N ALA A 160 -11.10 8.90 -40.74
CA ALA A 160 -10.57 7.55 -40.78
C ALA A 160 -11.32 6.58 -39.84
N GLU A 161 -11.90 7.09 -38.76
CA GLU A 161 -12.60 6.35 -37.69
C GLU A 161 -14.14 6.42 -37.88
N ILE A 162 -14.64 7.09 -38.93
CA ILE A 162 -16.10 7.20 -39.20
C ILE A 162 -16.76 5.84 -39.44
N SER A 163 -16.01 4.84 -39.91
CA SER A 163 -16.52 3.47 -40.08
C SER A 163 -16.99 2.83 -38.77
N ASP A 164 -16.41 3.26 -37.65
CA ASP A 164 -16.75 2.74 -36.32
C ASP A 164 -18.23 2.97 -35.99
N LEU A 165 -18.85 4.02 -36.54
CA LEU A 165 -20.27 4.32 -36.37
C LEU A 165 -21.20 3.26 -36.97
N PHE A 166 -20.74 2.36 -37.83
CA PHE A 166 -21.57 1.29 -38.39
C PHE A 166 -20.95 -0.09 -38.24
N GLU A 167 -19.65 -0.19 -37.98
CA GLU A 167 -18.97 -1.46 -37.74
C GLU A 167 -19.01 -1.91 -36.27
N LEU A 168 -18.98 -0.96 -35.33
CA LEU A 168 -19.01 -1.29 -33.90
C LEU A 168 -20.43 -1.37 -33.36
N ASP A 169 -20.68 -2.30 -32.44
CA ASP A 169 -21.90 -2.26 -31.64
C ASP A 169 -21.91 -1.01 -30.74
N PRO A 170 -23.09 -0.55 -30.27
CA PRO A 170 -23.20 0.67 -29.47
C PRO A 170 -22.29 0.70 -28.24
N GLY A 171 -22.10 -0.43 -27.56
CA GLY A 171 -21.26 -0.51 -26.37
C GLY A 171 -19.77 -0.44 -26.68
N ALA A 172 -19.32 -1.13 -27.75
CA ALA A 172 -17.94 -1.02 -28.22
C ALA A 172 -17.61 0.39 -28.73
N PHE A 173 -18.55 1.03 -29.44
CA PHE A 173 -18.40 2.40 -29.91
C PHE A 173 -18.22 3.38 -28.75
N GLU A 174 -19.14 3.35 -27.78
CA GLU A 174 -19.08 4.22 -26.61
C GLU A 174 -17.82 3.99 -25.78
N LYS A 175 -17.33 2.74 -25.71
CA LYS A 175 -16.08 2.41 -25.03
C LYS A 175 -14.84 3.04 -25.69
N ILE A 176 -14.80 3.10 -27.02
CA ILE A 176 -13.65 3.65 -27.76
C ILE A 176 -13.73 5.18 -27.80
N HIS A 177 -14.90 5.71 -28.17
CA HIS A 177 -15.09 7.12 -28.50
C HIS A 177 -15.59 7.97 -27.33
N GLY A 178 -16.15 7.35 -26.31
CA GLY A 178 -16.52 8.02 -25.06
C GLY A 178 -17.86 8.74 -25.07
N TYR A 179 -18.66 8.58 -26.13
CA TYR A 179 -20.01 9.13 -26.20
C TYR A 179 -20.98 8.12 -26.83
N PRO A 180 -22.29 8.24 -26.53
CA PRO A 180 -23.29 7.32 -27.06
C PRO A 180 -23.25 7.29 -28.57
N LYS A 181 -23.30 6.08 -29.12
CA LYS A 181 -23.41 5.88 -30.56
C LYS A 181 -24.66 6.61 -31.08
N PRO A 182 -24.53 7.56 -32.02
CA PRO A 182 -25.67 8.28 -32.59
C PRO A 182 -26.70 7.31 -33.16
N SER A 183 -27.98 7.64 -32.98
CA SER A 183 -29.07 6.88 -33.59
C SER A 183 -29.12 7.13 -35.10
N MET A 184 -29.51 6.11 -35.86
CA MET A 184 -29.80 6.25 -37.30
C MET A 184 -30.93 7.24 -37.57
N LYS A 185 -31.79 7.47 -36.57
CA LYS A 185 -32.90 8.44 -36.59
C LYS A 185 -32.57 9.76 -35.89
N GLU A 186 -31.29 10.00 -35.54
CA GLU A 186 -30.87 11.24 -34.90
C GLU A 186 -31.18 12.42 -35.82
N ALA A 187 -32.15 13.26 -35.44
CA ALA A 187 -32.66 14.33 -36.29
C ALA A 187 -31.63 15.43 -36.52
N ASN A 188 -30.72 15.61 -35.55
CA ASN A 188 -29.69 16.64 -35.57
C ASN A 188 -28.29 16.03 -35.51
N LEU A 189 -28.03 15.04 -36.38
CA LEU A 189 -26.68 14.55 -36.62
C LEU A 189 -25.96 15.47 -37.61
N ILE A 190 -25.08 16.32 -37.10
CA ILE A 190 -24.31 17.28 -37.89
C ILE A 190 -22.88 16.78 -38.02
N VAL A 191 -22.33 16.81 -39.24
CA VAL A 191 -20.91 16.56 -39.48
C VAL A 191 -20.24 17.81 -40.04
N HIS A 192 -19.03 18.08 -39.56
CA HIS A 192 -18.22 19.20 -40.05
C HIS A 192 -16.73 18.81 -40.10
N CYS A 193 -15.96 19.56 -40.87
CA CYS A 193 -14.50 19.52 -40.82
C CYS A 193 -13.95 20.96 -40.78
N SER A 194 -12.76 21.23 -41.32
CA SER A 194 -12.24 22.60 -41.44
C SER A 194 -12.98 23.42 -42.51
N ASP A 195 -13.04 22.93 -43.76
CA ASP A 195 -13.54 23.66 -44.94
C ASP A 195 -14.74 22.99 -45.67
N GLY A 196 -15.35 21.98 -45.05
CA GLY A 196 -16.48 21.21 -45.58
C GLY A 196 -16.12 19.99 -46.45
N LYS A 197 -14.87 19.80 -46.92
CA LYS A 197 -14.51 18.68 -47.81
C LYS A 197 -14.59 17.31 -47.13
N LYS A 198 -13.88 17.13 -46.01
CA LYS A 198 -13.91 15.87 -45.23
C LYS A 198 -15.32 15.63 -44.66
N GLY A 199 -16.03 16.69 -44.27
CA GLY A 199 -17.42 16.63 -43.81
C GLY A 199 -18.36 16.03 -44.86
N GLY A 200 -18.24 16.43 -46.13
CA GLY A 200 -18.98 15.82 -47.23
C GLY A 200 -18.68 14.33 -47.43
N GLN A 201 -17.41 13.92 -47.30
CA GLN A 201 -17.02 12.50 -47.39
C GLN A 201 -17.60 11.68 -46.23
N ALA A 202 -17.51 12.20 -45.00
CA ALA A 202 -18.11 11.57 -43.83
C ALA A 202 -19.64 11.44 -43.99
N ALA A 203 -20.31 12.50 -44.42
CA ALA A 203 -21.76 12.49 -44.62
C ALA A 203 -22.19 11.46 -45.68
N GLN A 204 -21.42 11.32 -46.77
CA GLN A 204 -21.67 10.29 -47.77
C GLN A 204 -21.52 8.88 -47.20
N LYS A 205 -20.45 8.61 -46.43
CA LYS A 205 -20.25 7.32 -45.76
C LYS A 205 -21.38 7.00 -44.78
N LEU A 206 -21.80 7.98 -43.99
CA LEU A 206 -22.88 7.84 -43.02
C LEU A 206 -24.23 7.60 -43.70
N SER A 207 -24.54 8.35 -44.75
CA SER A 207 -25.79 8.21 -45.49
C SER A 207 -25.88 6.87 -46.23
N ALA A 208 -24.76 6.38 -46.79
CA ALA A 208 -24.69 5.04 -47.37
C ALA A 208 -24.95 3.92 -46.35
N ASN A 209 -24.71 4.20 -45.06
CA ASN A 209 -24.97 3.29 -43.96
C ASN A 209 -26.24 3.67 -43.18
N GLY A 210 -27.19 4.39 -43.82
CA GLY A 210 -28.55 4.60 -43.32
C GLY A 210 -28.74 5.70 -42.27
N PHE A 211 -27.70 6.47 -41.94
CA PHE A 211 -27.84 7.70 -41.15
C PHE A 211 -28.40 8.84 -42.01
N GLN A 212 -28.94 9.88 -41.36
CA GLN A 212 -29.40 11.11 -42.01
C GLN A 212 -28.55 12.32 -41.58
N PRO A 213 -27.25 12.36 -41.96
CA PRO A 213 -26.37 13.45 -41.55
C PRO A 213 -26.75 14.76 -42.25
N LYS A 214 -26.49 15.87 -41.58
CA LYS A 214 -26.48 17.23 -42.15
C LYS A 214 -25.04 17.74 -42.20
N ILE A 215 -24.66 18.45 -43.25
CA ILE A 215 -23.31 19.00 -43.39
C ILE A 215 -23.30 20.46 -42.94
N TYR A 216 -22.40 20.80 -42.03
CA TYR A 216 -22.06 22.18 -41.75
C TYR A 216 -20.82 22.63 -42.56
N ALA A 217 -20.78 23.91 -42.94
CA ALA A 217 -19.77 24.48 -43.83
C ALA A 217 -18.33 24.30 -43.33
N GLY A 218 -18.13 24.21 -42.00
CA GLY A 218 -16.85 23.87 -41.39
C GLY A 218 -16.43 24.80 -40.27
N PHE A 219 -15.30 24.47 -39.63
CA PHE A 219 -14.73 25.21 -38.51
C PHE A 219 -14.24 26.60 -38.91
N GLU A 220 -13.70 26.78 -40.13
CA GLU A 220 -13.33 28.12 -40.62
C GLU A 220 -14.54 29.04 -40.70
N ASN A 221 -15.67 28.54 -41.20
CA ASN A 221 -16.92 29.28 -41.26
C ASN A 221 -17.44 29.64 -39.86
N TRP A 222 -17.31 28.73 -38.89
CA TRP A 222 -17.68 28.98 -37.51
C TRP A 222 -16.89 30.15 -36.90
N CYS A 223 -15.57 30.13 -37.08
CA CYS A 223 -14.68 31.19 -36.61
C CYS A 223 -14.97 32.52 -37.31
N HIS A 224 -15.21 32.50 -38.63
CA HIS A 224 -15.50 33.72 -39.41
C HIS A 224 -16.80 34.41 -38.95
N ASN A 225 -17.79 33.64 -38.50
CA ASN A 225 -19.04 34.16 -37.94
C ASN A 225 -18.95 34.48 -36.44
N GLY A 226 -17.76 34.46 -35.83
CA GLY A 226 -17.55 34.80 -34.42
C GLY A 226 -18.09 33.75 -33.44
N GLY A 227 -18.22 32.50 -33.87
CA GLY A 227 -18.58 31.39 -32.98
C GLY A 227 -17.52 31.16 -31.88
N PRO A 228 -17.94 30.79 -30.65
CA PRO A 228 -17.00 30.48 -29.57
C PRO A 228 -16.14 29.26 -29.92
N VAL A 229 -14.85 29.29 -29.56
CA VAL A 229 -13.92 28.19 -29.84
C VAL A 229 -13.48 27.55 -28.53
N GLU A 230 -13.59 26.22 -28.45
CA GLU A 230 -12.98 25.43 -27.40
C GLU A 230 -11.53 25.12 -27.81
N GLN A 231 -10.56 25.76 -27.15
CA GLN A 231 -9.13 25.52 -27.40
C GLN A 231 -8.57 24.41 -26.53
N PHE A 232 -7.66 23.62 -27.11
CA PHE A 232 -6.86 22.68 -26.35
C PHE A 232 -5.74 23.42 -25.62
N LEU A 233 -5.45 23.00 -24.39
CA LEU A 233 -4.30 23.50 -23.66
C LEU A 233 -3.01 22.99 -24.30
N THR A 234 -2.00 23.84 -24.32
CA THR A 234 -0.64 23.46 -24.71
C THR A 234 0.05 22.72 -23.57
N LEU A 235 1.10 21.95 -23.88
CA LEU A 235 1.97 21.32 -22.89
C LEU A 235 2.47 22.29 -21.82
N GLU A 236 2.84 23.52 -22.22
CA GLU A 236 3.32 24.53 -21.27
C GLU A 236 2.22 24.98 -20.30
N GLN A 237 1.01 25.21 -20.82
CA GLN A 237 -0.13 25.66 -20.00
C GLN A 237 -0.52 24.61 -18.95
N ILE A 238 -0.62 23.34 -19.36
CA ILE A 238 -0.97 22.26 -18.42
C ILE A 238 0.16 22.01 -17.41
N ARG A 239 1.43 22.12 -17.82
CA ARG A 239 2.58 22.04 -16.91
C ARG A 239 2.55 23.15 -15.86
N GLN A 240 2.22 24.38 -16.27
CA GLN A 240 2.07 25.49 -15.35
C GLN A 240 0.92 25.28 -14.36
N GLN A 241 -0.21 24.71 -14.80
CA GLN A 241 -1.34 24.40 -13.90
C GLN A 241 -0.96 23.32 -12.86
N ILE A 242 -0.34 22.23 -13.29
CA ILE A 242 0.14 21.16 -12.39
C ILE A 242 1.14 21.72 -11.37
N ASN A 243 2.16 22.45 -11.81
CA ASN A 243 3.21 22.95 -10.92
C ASN A 243 2.73 24.02 -9.94
N LYS A 244 1.68 24.79 -10.31
CA LYS A 244 1.07 25.81 -9.43
C LYS A 244 -0.10 25.27 -8.61
N ALA A 245 -0.44 23.98 -8.75
CA ALA A 245 -1.64 23.38 -8.18
C ALA A 245 -2.91 24.20 -8.49
N LYS A 246 -2.99 24.72 -9.72
CA LYS A 246 -4.08 25.62 -10.14
C LYS A 246 -5.16 24.81 -10.86
N GLY A 247 -6.37 24.88 -10.32
CA GLY A 247 -7.55 24.27 -10.92
C GLY A 247 -7.67 22.77 -10.70
N LEU A 248 -8.66 22.19 -11.38
CA LEU A 248 -8.99 20.77 -11.28
C LEU A 248 -8.74 20.11 -12.63
N ILE A 249 -7.84 19.15 -12.67
CA ILE A 249 -7.50 18.41 -13.88
C ILE A 249 -8.02 16.98 -13.73
N LEU A 250 -8.93 16.57 -14.61
CA LEU A 250 -9.56 15.25 -14.61
C LEU A 250 -8.96 14.34 -15.67
N ASP A 251 -8.46 13.18 -15.25
CA ASP A 251 -8.10 12.07 -16.12
C ASP A 251 -9.33 11.18 -16.32
N VAL A 252 -9.86 11.17 -17.56
CA VAL A 252 -11.11 10.47 -17.88
C VAL A 252 -10.92 9.06 -18.43
N ARG A 253 -9.69 8.54 -18.39
CA ARG A 253 -9.36 7.16 -18.78
C ARG A 253 -9.96 6.13 -17.82
N ASN A 254 -10.03 4.88 -18.25
CA ASN A 254 -10.39 3.78 -17.35
C ASN A 254 -9.27 3.45 -16.35
N TRP A 255 -9.66 2.88 -15.22
CA TRP A 255 -8.74 2.43 -14.17
C TRP A 255 -7.63 1.51 -14.69
N ASP A 256 -7.93 0.57 -15.59
CA ASP A 256 -6.94 -0.37 -16.15
C ASP A 256 -5.87 0.35 -16.99
N GLU A 257 -6.24 1.42 -17.69
CA GLU A 257 -5.31 2.23 -18.48
C GLU A 257 -4.39 3.05 -17.57
N ILE A 258 -4.95 3.61 -16.50
CA ILE A 258 -4.21 4.37 -15.48
C ILE A 258 -3.24 3.44 -14.74
N ALA A 259 -3.68 2.24 -14.36
CA ALA A 259 -2.83 1.26 -13.68
C ALA A 259 -1.67 0.78 -14.56
N ARG A 260 -1.90 0.61 -15.87
CA ARG A 260 -0.87 0.18 -16.83
C ARG A 260 0.13 1.29 -17.17
N ASP A 261 -0.37 2.48 -17.50
CA ASP A 261 0.45 3.55 -18.07
C ASP A 261 0.93 4.55 -17.00
N GLY A 262 0.28 4.58 -15.83
CA GLY A 262 0.39 5.69 -14.88
C GLY A 262 -0.43 6.90 -15.34
N LYS A 263 -0.32 8.02 -14.63
CA LYS A 263 -1.04 9.26 -14.96
C LYS A 263 -0.20 10.52 -14.79
N LEU A 264 -0.74 11.63 -15.27
CA LEU A 264 -0.14 12.95 -15.01
C LEU A 264 -0.14 13.22 -13.49
N PRO A 265 0.90 13.87 -12.96
CA PRO A 265 0.95 14.26 -11.56
C PRO A 265 -0.22 15.18 -11.19
N THR A 266 -0.70 15.09 -9.95
CA THR A 266 -1.80 15.90 -9.37
C THR A 266 -3.18 15.75 -10.02
N THR A 267 -3.32 15.04 -11.14
CA THR A 267 -4.61 14.87 -11.81
C THR A 267 -5.51 13.92 -11.03
N ARG A 268 -6.82 14.17 -11.09
CA ARG A 268 -7.86 13.38 -10.42
C ARG A 268 -8.49 12.43 -11.41
N CYS A 269 -8.63 11.17 -11.04
CA CYS A 269 -9.22 10.17 -11.91
C CYS A 269 -10.75 10.23 -11.79
N LEU A 270 -11.43 10.41 -12.91
CA LEU A 270 -12.88 10.28 -13.02
C LEU A 270 -13.19 9.67 -14.39
N PRO A 271 -13.22 8.33 -14.51
CA PRO A 271 -13.46 7.67 -15.79
C PRO A 271 -14.73 8.17 -16.46
N LEU A 272 -14.67 8.37 -17.78
CA LEU A 272 -15.78 8.95 -18.56
C LEU A 272 -17.12 8.25 -18.35
N LYS A 273 -17.11 6.92 -18.26
CA LYS A 273 -18.30 6.08 -18.00
C LYS A 273 -18.96 6.35 -16.64
N GLU A 274 -18.22 6.87 -15.68
CA GLU A 274 -18.72 7.15 -14.33
C GLU A 274 -19.26 8.58 -14.20
N MET A 275 -18.97 9.46 -15.16
CA MET A 275 -19.31 10.88 -15.08
C MET A 275 -20.82 11.14 -14.92
N ASP A 276 -21.70 10.40 -15.60
CA ASP A 276 -23.16 10.61 -15.45
C ASP A 276 -23.63 10.38 -14.02
N ALA A 277 -23.16 9.30 -13.40
CA ALA A 277 -23.50 8.98 -12.03
C ALA A 277 -22.85 9.99 -11.07
N ALA A 278 -21.57 10.29 -11.28
CA ALA A 278 -20.81 11.21 -10.45
C ALA A 278 -21.43 12.61 -10.41
N PHE A 279 -21.74 13.18 -11.57
CA PHE A 279 -22.28 14.55 -11.64
C PHE A 279 -23.75 14.66 -11.20
N LYS A 280 -24.48 13.55 -11.06
CA LYS A 280 -25.81 13.52 -10.42
C LYS A 280 -25.75 13.49 -8.89
N MET A 281 -24.64 13.08 -8.30
CA MET A 281 -24.46 13.09 -6.84
C MET A 281 -24.45 14.52 -6.28
N ASP A 282 -24.91 14.68 -5.04
CA ASP A 282 -24.65 15.91 -4.31
C ASP A 282 -23.14 16.09 -4.02
N PRO A 283 -22.67 17.33 -3.75
CA PRO A 283 -21.25 17.60 -3.58
C PRO A 283 -20.57 16.80 -2.45
N GLU A 284 -21.26 16.49 -1.35
CA GLU A 284 -20.69 15.75 -0.23
C GLU A 284 -20.57 14.26 -0.55
N ALA A 285 -21.60 13.67 -1.16
CA ALA A 285 -21.54 12.30 -1.67
C ALA A 285 -20.44 12.14 -2.73
N PHE A 286 -20.32 13.10 -3.66
CA PHE A 286 -19.24 13.12 -4.66
C PHE A 286 -17.87 13.13 -3.98
N LYS A 287 -17.64 14.05 -3.04
CA LYS A 287 -16.36 14.19 -2.34
C LYS A 287 -16.02 12.93 -1.54
N LYS A 288 -17.02 12.27 -0.96
CA LYS A 288 -16.84 11.01 -0.22
C LYS A 288 -16.42 9.86 -1.14
N GLU A 289 -17.02 9.74 -2.32
CA GLU A 289 -16.72 8.67 -3.28
C GLU A 289 -15.39 8.91 -4.00
N TYR A 290 -15.18 10.13 -4.50
CA TYR A 290 -14.04 10.46 -5.38
C TYR A 290 -12.84 11.10 -4.67
N VAL A 291 -12.97 11.47 -3.38
CA VAL A 291 -11.89 12.02 -2.53
C VAL A 291 -11.45 13.44 -2.90
N PHE A 292 -12.03 14.07 -3.92
CA PHE A 292 -11.81 15.47 -4.29
C PHE A 292 -13.15 16.23 -4.42
N PRO A 293 -13.17 17.57 -4.29
CA PRO A 293 -14.42 18.33 -4.36
C PRO A 293 -15.04 18.27 -5.77
N LYS A 294 -16.37 18.21 -5.82
CA LYS A 294 -17.11 18.33 -7.08
C LYS A 294 -16.77 19.67 -7.77
N PRO A 295 -16.51 19.70 -9.08
CA PRO A 295 -16.23 20.95 -9.78
C PRO A 295 -17.39 21.94 -9.65
N LEU A 296 -17.08 23.25 -9.63
CA LEU A 296 -18.08 24.32 -9.67
C LEU A 296 -18.47 24.61 -11.13
N LEU A 297 -19.73 24.98 -11.38
CA LEU A 297 -20.24 25.23 -12.74
C LEU A 297 -19.48 26.36 -13.47
N ASN A 298 -19.08 27.39 -12.73
CA ASN A 298 -18.35 28.55 -13.25
C ASN A 298 -16.82 28.42 -13.09
N GLN A 299 -16.30 27.22 -12.81
CA GLN A 299 -14.86 27.01 -12.64
C GLN A 299 -14.12 27.09 -13.98
N GLU A 300 -13.34 28.16 -14.19
CA GLU A 300 -12.63 28.41 -15.46
C GLU A 300 -11.33 27.59 -15.65
N ASP A 301 -10.87 26.94 -14.60
CA ASP A 301 -9.65 26.13 -14.58
C ASP A 301 -9.93 24.62 -14.43
N LEU A 302 -11.15 24.20 -14.77
CA LEU A 302 -11.49 22.80 -14.97
C LEU A 302 -10.88 22.31 -16.30
N VAL A 303 -10.08 21.25 -16.23
CA VAL A 303 -9.45 20.62 -17.39
C VAL A 303 -9.81 19.15 -17.44
N VAL A 304 -10.06 18.62 -18.63
CA VAL A 304 -10.18 17.18 -18.87
C VAL A 304 -9.08 16.72 -19.82
N HIS A 305 -8.55 15.53 -19.57
CA HIS A 305 -7.61 14.87 -20.46
C HIS A 305 -7.81 13.36 -20.47
N CYS A 306 -7.30 12.69 -21.52
CA CYS A 306 -7.30 11.24 -21.61
C CYS A 306 -5.94 10.74 -22.11
N TYR A 307 -5.92 9.71 -22.97
CA TYR A 307 -4.68 9.24 -23.60
C TYR A 307 -4.27 10.09 -24.82
N LYS A 308 -5.22 10.36 -25.74
CA LYS A 308 -5.03 11.06 -27.04
C LYS A 308 -6.25 11.90 -27.48
N GLY A 309 -6.83 12.67 -26.56
CA GLY A 309 -7.80 13.72 -26.84
C GLY A 309 -9.26 13.29 -27.09
N ILE A 310 -9.54 12.11 -27.68
CA ILE A 310 -10.94 11.73 -28.05
C ILE A 310 -11.86 11.66 -26.83
N GLN A 311 -11.54 10.80 -25.86
CA GLN A 311 -12.39 10.68 -24.66
C GLN A 311 -12.44 12.00 -23.87
N ALA A 312 -11.36 12.80 -23.89
CA ALA A 312 -11.34 14.11 -23.25
C ALA A 312 -12.29 15.09 -23.95
N SER A 313 -12.33 15.08 -25.29
CA SER A 313 -13.26 15.85 -26.10
C SER A 313 -14.71 15.46 -25.82
N ALA A 314 -14.99 14.16 -25.69
CA ALA A 314 -16.32 13.65 -25.32
C ALA A 314 -16.71 14.04 -23.89
N ALA A 315 -15.78 13.94 -22.94
CA ALA A 315 -15.97 14.39 -21.57
C ALA A 315 -16.24 15.90 -21.51
N ALA A 316 -15.50 16.71 -22.27
CA ALA A 316 -15.68 18.15 -22.35
C ALA A 316 -17.06 18.51 -22.90
N ALA A 317 -17.48 17.86 -24.00
CA ALA A 317 -18.82 18.06 -24.56
C ALA A 317 -19.92 17.74 -23.53
N LYS A 318 -19.78 16.62 -22.81
CA LYS A 318 -20.72 16.20 -21.76
C LYS A 318 -20.76 17.16 -20.56
N LEU A 319 -19.61 17.66 -20.13
CA LEU A 319 -19.54 18.67 -19.08
C LEU A 319 -20.16 19.99 -19.54
N PHE A 320 -19.94 20.36 -20.80
CA PHE A 320 -20.54 21.56 -21.39
C PHE A 320 -22.06 21.49 -21.38
N THR A 321 -22.67 20.35 -21.74
CA THR A 321 -24.13 20.18 -21.67
C THR A 321 -24.69 20.24 -20.25
N LEU A 322 -23.86 19.92 -19.24
CA LEU A 322 -24.18 20.07 -17.82
C LEU A 322 -23.94 21.49 -17.28
N GLY A 323 -23.54 22.44 -18.13
CA GLY A 323 -23.32 23.84 -17.78
C GLY A 323 -21.92 24.16 -17.25
N TYR A 324 -20.97 23.23 -17.33
CA TYR A 324 -19.56 23.47 -17.00
C TYR A 324 -18.80 24.08 -18.18
N LYS A 325 -17.66 24.70 -17.90
CA LYS A 325 -16.76 25.28 -18.92
C LYS A 325 -15.39 24.60 -18.93
N PRO A 326 -15.31 23.30 -19.27
CA PRO A 326 -14.05 22.58 -19.26
C PRO A 326 -13.12 23.09 -20.37
N LYS A 327 -11.81 23.04 -20.10
CA LYS A 327 -10.77 23.09 -21.12
C LYS A 327 -10.29 21.66 -21.40
N THR A 328 -9.79 21.41 -22.59
CA THR A 328 -9.35 20.06 -22.99
C THR A 328 -7.82 20.05 -23.15
N TYR A 329 -7.16 18.99 -22.67
CA TYR A 329 -5.76 18.72 -22.99
C TYR A 329 -5.65 17.38 -23.75
N SER A 330 -4.76 17.31 -24.74
CA SER A 330 -4.53 16.14 -25.61
C SER A 330 -4.30 14.87 -24.79
N GLY A 331 -3.57 14.99 -23.68
CA GLY A 331 -3.46 13.99 -22.64
C GLY A 331 -2.12 13.30 -22.54
N TYR A 332 -2.17 12.04 -22.13
CA TYR A 332 -1.02 11.31 -21.61
C TYR A 332 0.07 11.05 -22.67
N ALA A 333 -0.30 10.78 -23.93
CA ALA A 333 0.67 10.48 -24.97
C ALA A 333 1.66 11.64 -25.22
N GLU A 334 1.16 12.86 -25.44
CA GLU A 334 2.00 14.05 -25.62
C GLU A 334 2.85 14.32 -24.37
N TRP A 335 2.26 14.19 -23.17
CA TRP A 335 2.97 14.37 -21.90
C TRP A 335 4.18 13.44 -21.79
N LYS A 336 4.00 12.16 -22.16
CA LYS A 336 5.05 11.14 -22.12
C LYS A 336 6.09 11.32 -23.22
N GLU A 337 5.67 11.65 -24.45
CA GLU A 337 6.58 11.90 -25.57
C GLU A 337 7.52 13.07 -25.30
N ASN A 338 7.09 14.04 -24.48
CA ASN A 338 7.90 15.17 -24.03
C ASN A 338 8.64 14.89 -22.71
N GLU A 339 8.83 13.63 -22.32
CA GLU A 339 9.61 13.19 -21.15
C GLU A 339 9.17 13.83 -19.81
N GLN A 340 7.89 14.20 -19.68
CA GLN A 340 7.40 14.79 -18.46
C GLN A 340 7.23 13.75 -17.35
N PRO A 341 7.32 14.13 -16.05
CA PRO A 341 7.18 13.21 -14.95
C PRO A 341 5.81 12.54 -14.92
N VAL A 342 5.77 11.23 -14.65
CA VAL A 342 4.54 10.44 -14.56
C VAL A 342 4.39 9.87 -13.15
N GLU A 343 3.18 9.89 -12.62
CA GLU A 343 2.82 9.12 -11.42
C GLU A 343 2.71 7.64 -11.81
N LYS A 344 3.71 6.85 -11.43
CA LYS A 344 3.77 5.41 -11.75
C LYS A 344 2.84 4.63 -10.84
N TRP A 345 2.13 3.66 -11.41
CA TRP A 345 1.38 2.66 -10.67
C TRP A 345 2.17 1.35 -10.64
N LEU A 346 2.32 0.77 -9.45
CA LEU A 346 3.03 -0.49 -9.26
C LEU A 346 2.07 -1.67 -9.34
N SER A 347 2.59 -2.79 -9.81
CA SER A 347 1.93 -4.10 -9.74
C SER A 347 2.02 -4.71 -8.33
N PHE A 348 1.15 -5.66 -8.03
CA PHE A 348 1.22 -6.46 -6.80
C PHE A 348 2.59 -7.14 -6.62
N GLU A 349 3.19 -7.66 -7.70
CA GLU A 349 4.51 -8.28 -7.68
C GLU A 349 5.60 -7.30 -7.26
N GLU A 350 5.59 -6.08 -7.80
CA GLU A 350 6.55 -5.03 -7.45
C GLU A 350 6.40 -4.63 -5.96
N VAL A 351 5.16 -4.46 -5.47
CA VAL A 351 4.90 -4.10 -4.06
C VAL A 351 5.28 -5.24 -3.12
N LYS A 352 4.96 -6.49 -3.50
CA LYS A 352 5.32 -7.67 -2.72
C LYS A 352 6.84 -7.82 -2.62
N GLU A 353 7.56 -7.69 -3.74
CA GLU A 353 9.02 -7.69 -3.73
C GLU A 353 9.57 -6.55 -2.87
N ALA A 354 8.99 -5.35 -2.95
CA ALA A 354 9.41 -4.21 -2.15
C ALA A 354 9.27 -4.46 -0.65
N ILE A 355 8.20 -5.12 -0.21
CA ILE A 355 8.01 -5.53 1.20
C ILE A 355 9.03 -6.60 1.60
N GLU A 356 9.21 -7.65 0.79
CA GLU A 356 10.07 -8.79 1.12
C GLU A 356 11.56 -8.44 1.13
N LYS A 357 11.98 -7.49 0.29
CA LYS A 357 13.37 -7.04 0.19
C LYS A 357 13.65 -5.72 0.90
N GLU A 358 12.66 -5.20 1.64
CA GLU A 358 12.75 -3.91 2.34
C GLU A 358 13.19 -2.75 1.43
N LYS A 359 12.69 -2.73 0.17
CA LYS A 359 13.04 -1.70 -0.82
C LYS A 359 12.06 -0.55 -0.75
N GLY A 360 12.54 0.60 -0.28
CA GLY A 360 11.79 1.85 -0.28
C GLY A 360 10.87 2.03 0.94
N VAL A 361 9.93 2.96 0.83
CA VAL A 361 8.99 3.31 1.91
C VAL A 361 7.57 3.24 1.38
N ILE A 362 6.80 2.28 1.88
CA ILE A 362 5.40 2.10 1.49
C ILE A 362 4.52 2.65 2.61
N ILE A 363 3.63 3.59 2.29
CA ILE A 363 2.76 4.28 3.24
C ILE A 363 1.29 3.97 2.92
N ASP A 364 0.59 3.46 3.94
CA ASP A 364 -0.85 3.28 3.98
C ASP A 364 -1.51 4.62 4.34
N VAL A 365 -2.27 5.18 3.39
CA VAL A 365 -2.97 6.47 3.58
C VAL A 365 -4.43 6.31 4.01
N ARG A 366 -4.79 5.10 4.46
CA ARG A 366 -6.10 4.81 5.03
C ARG A 366 -6.28 5.45 6.41
N ASN A 367 -7.53 5.53 6.85
CA ASN A 367 -7.83 6.01 8.20
C ASN A 367 -7.56 4.91 9.24
N HIS A 368 -7.30 5.30 10.49
CA HIS A 368 -6.95 4.37 11.56
C HIS A 368 -8.00 3.27 11.80
N LYS A 369 -9.30 3.59 11.72
CA LYS A 369 -10.39 2.62 11.93
C LYS A 369 -10.43 1.53 10.86
N GLU A 370 -10.22 1.91 9.61
CA GLU A 370 -10.14 0.99 8.47
C GLU A 370 -8.92 0.07 8.61
N ILE A 371 -7.77 0.61 9.02
CA ILE A 371 -6.55 -0.16 9.25
C ILE A 371 -6.71 -1.14 10.43
N GLN A 372 -7.32 -0.71 11.53
CA GLN A 372 -7.58 -1.59 12.68
C GLN A 372 -8.54 -2.74 12.31
N ARG A 373 -9.59 -2.45 11.55
CA ARG A 373 -10.57 -3.47 11.15
C ARG A 373 -9.99 -4.45 10.13
N ASP A 374 -9.33 -3.94 9.10
CA ASP A 374 -8.94 -4.73 7.93
C ASP A 374 -7.50 -5.27 8.04
N GLY A 375 -6.69 -4.73 8.95
CA GLY A 375 -5.25 -4.91 8.95
C GLY A 375 -4.58 -4.13 7.82
N LYS A 376 -3.26 -4.25 7.72
CA LYS A 376 -2.44 -3.58 6.69
C LYS A 376 -1.37 -4.49 6.13
N PHE A 377 -0.69 -4.04 5.08
CA PHE A 377 0.42 -4.81 4.52
C PHE A 377 1.60 -4.83 5.52
N PRO A 378 2.35 -5.94 5.61
CA PRO A 378 3.56 -6.00 6.42
C PRO A 378 4.53 -4.88 6.11
N THR A 379 5.27 -4.44 7.12
CA THR A 379 6.35 -3.41 7.08
C THR A 379 5.92 -1.98 6.70
N THR A 380 4.74 -1.79 6.11
CA THR A 380 4.23 -0.49 5.66
C THR A 380 4.02 0.50 6.80
N LYS A 381 4.20 1.79 6.52
CA LYS A 381 4.00 2.89 7.47
C LYS A 381 2.58 3.43 7.36
N ILE A 382 2.12 4.16 8.37
CA ILE A 382 0.75 4.69 8.42
C ILE A 382 0.85 6.21 8.47
N VAL A 383 0.29 6.88 7.48
CA VAL A 383 0.08 8.33 7.49
C VAL A 383 -1.26 8.59 6.77
N PRO A 384 -2.37 8.77 7.50
CA PRO A 384 -3.68 8.94 6.87
C PRO A 384 -3.73 10.16 5.96
N LEU A 385 -4.46 10.07 4.85
CA LEU A 385 -4.58 11.16 3.87
C LEU A 385 -4.85 12.56 4.47
N PRO A 386 -5.78 12.74 5.44
CA PRO A 386 -6.06 14.05 6.01
C PRO A 386 -4.85 14.73 6.67
N GLU A 387 -3.86 13.94 7.10
CA GLU A 387 -2.66 14.43 7.77
C GLU A 387 -1.47 14.56 6.80
N MET A 388 -1.56 14.04 5.57
CA MET A 388 -0.40 13.87 4.68
C MET A 388 0.36 15.16 4.40
N LYS A 389 -0.35 16.22 4.01
CA LYS A 389 0.27 17.49 3.65
C LYS A 389 0.98 18.13 4.84
N GLU A 390 0.32 18.15 5.99
CA GLU A 390 0.86 18.72 7.23
C GLU A 390 2.03 17.88 7.76
N ALA A 391 1.92 16.54 7.70
CA ALA A 391 2.95 15.62 8.13
C ALA A 391 4.28 15.90 7.44
N PHE A 392 4.29 16.02 6.10
CA PHE A 392 5.50 16.26 5.31
C PHE A 392 5.98 17.72 5.33
N GLN A 393 5.37 18.56 6.16
CA GLN A 393 5.81 19.92 6.46
C GLN A 393 6.35 20.09 7.88
N LEU A 394 6.23 19.06 8.73
CA LEU A 394 6.83 19.04 10.06
C LEU A 394 8.36 19.09 9.98
N ASP A 395 8.98 19.48 11.09
CA ASP A 395 10.40 19.19 11.29
C ASP A 395 10.62 17.67 11.27
N PRO A 396 11.72 17.15 10.69
CA PRO A 396 12.00 15.71 10.63
C PRO A 396 11.93 15.00 11.99
N ASP A 397 12.35 15.66 13.08
CA ASP A 397 12.31 15.07 14.42
C ASP A 397 10.86 14.98 14.93
N ASP A 398 10.05 16.00 14.68
CA ASP A 398 8.62 16.02 15.04
C ASP A 398 7.82 15.01 14.21
N PHE A 399 8.14 14.86 12.92
CA PHE A 399 7.56 13.81 12.07
C PHE A 399 7.88 12.43 12.64
N GLN A 400 9.15 12.17 12.92
CA GLN A 400 9.58 10.90 13.47
C GLN A 400 8.93 10.61 14.82
N LYS A 401 8.77 11.63 15.67
CA LYS A 401 8.09 11.51 16.95
C LYS A 401 6.61 11.16 16.79
N LYS A 402 5.92 11.79 15.83
CA LYS A 402 4.48 11.59 15.61
C LYS A 402 4.16 10.26 14.91
N TYR A 403 4.89 9.92 13.84
CA TYR A 403 4.60 8.75 13.00
C TYR A 403 5.48 7.53 13.30
N ALA A 404 6.46 7.69 14.20
CA ALA A 404 7.40 6.67 14.65
C ALA A 404 8.39 6.17 13.58
N PHE A 405 8.54 6.82 12.42
CA PHE A 405 9.53 6.45 11.40
C PHE A 405 10.20 7.70 10.82
N PRO A 406 11.45 7.61 10.29
CA PRO A 406 12.13 8.78 9.74
C PRO A 406 11.38 9.33 8.52
N MET A 407 11.30 10.65 8.42
CA MET A 407 10.71 11.31 7.25
C MET A 407 11.47 10.90 5.98
N PRO A 408 10.79 10.39 4.93
CA PRO A 408 11.45 10.08 3.68
C PRO A 408 12.10 11.34 3.06
N PRO A 409 13.35 11.25 2.57
CA PRO A 409 13.95 12.36 1.83
C PRO A 409 13.23 12.55 0.48
N LYS A 410 13.31 13.75 -0.10
CA LYS A 410 12.59 14.08 -1.35
C LYS A 410 12.98 13.20 -2.54
N ASN A 411 14.24 12.73 -2.56
CA ASN A 411 14.78 11.81 -3.56
C ASN A 411 14.60 10.33 -3.17
N GLN A 412 13.74 10.00 -2.19
CA GLN A 412 13.48 8.63 -1.78
C GLN A 412 12.99 7.79 -2.98
N GLU A 413 13.81 6.83 -3.39
CA GLU A 413 13.40 5.80 -4.34
C GLU A 413 12.44 4.82 -3.66
N GLY A 414 11.44 4.35 -4.41
CA GLY A 414 10.45 3.41 -3.88
C GLY A 414 9.56 4.00 -2.79
N LEU A 415 9.30 5.31 -2.80
CA LEU A 415 8.20 5.89 -2.03
C LEU A 415 6.87 5.50 -2.69
N VAL A 416 6.04 4.71 -2.01
CA VAL A 416 4.80 4.17 -2.57
C VAL A 416 3.63 4.47 -1.65
N PHE A 417 2.51 4.93 -2.23
CA PHE A 417 1.25 5.10 -1.53
C PHE A 417 0.23 4.05 -1.92
N TYR A 418 -0.52 3.58 -0.93
CA TYR A 418 -1.68 2.75 -1.17
C TYR A 418 -2.82 3.14 -0.24
N CYS A 419 -4.04 2.82 -0.67
CA CYS A 419 -5.21 2.95 0.18
C CYS A 419 -6.12 1.73 0.00
N ARG A 420 -7.44 1.90 -0.02
CA ARG A 420 -8.36 0.79 -0.32
C ARG A 420 -8.45 0.44 -1.81
N LYS A 421 -8.53 1.45 -2.69
CA LYS A 421 -8.75 1.34 -4.15
C LYS A 421 -8.05 2.45 -4.96
N GLY A 422 -6.87 2.91 -4.54
CA GLY A 422 -6.06 3.88 -5.27
C GLY A 422 -6.45 5.36 -5.08
N MET A 423 -7.73 5.71 -4.95
CA MET A 423 -8.20 7.11 -4.89
C MET A 423 -7.46 8.03 -3.89
N ARG A 424 -7.33 7.59 -2.63
CA ARG A 424 -6.63 8.40 -1.61
C ARG A 424 -5.12 8.40 -1.83
N ALA A 425 -4.58 7.36 -2.44
CA ALA A 425 -3.16 7.24 -2.71
C ALA A 425 -2.73 8.18 -3.84
N THR A 426 -3.55 8.35 -4.87
CA THR A 426 -3.32 9.36 -5.93
C THR A 426 -3.43 10.78 -5.39
N GLU A 427 -4.35 11.03 -4.46
CA GLU A 427 -4.45 12.31 -3.75
C GLU A 427 -3.15 12.63 -3.00
N ALA A 428 -2.71 11.71 -2.15
CA ALA A 428 -1.46 11.85 -1.40
C ALA A 428 -0.24 11.98 -2.33
N ALA A 429 -0.22 11.25 -3.44
CA ALA A 429 0.85 11.34 -4.43
C ALA A 429 0.92 12.73 -5.06
N GLY A 430 -0.24 13.32 -5.40
CA GLY A 430 -0.35 14.69 -5.89
C GLY A 430 0.15 15.73 -4.90
N ASP A 431 -0.28 15.64 -3.63
CA ASP A 431 0.16 16.56 -2.57
C ASP A 431 1.68 16.54 -2.40
N LEU A 432 2.28 15.35 -2.34
CA LEU A 432 3.72 15.22 -2.18
C LEU A 432 4.50 15.56 -3.45
N TYR A 433 3.92 15.35 -4.63
CA TYR A 433 4.53 15.79 -5.88
C TYR A 433 4.82 17.30 -5.87
N LEU A 434 3.88 18.09 -5.36
CA LEU A 434 4.01 19.54 -5.20
C LEU A 434 5.07 19.93 -4.17
N LEU A 435 5.34 19.08 -3.18
CA LEU A 435 6.42 19.26 -2.20
C LEU A 435 7.81 18.84 -2.74
N GLY A 436 7.86 18.31 -3.97
CA GLY A 436 9.08 17.89 -4.67
C GLY A 436 9.40 16.40 -4.59
N TYR A 437 8.50 15.58 -4.04
CA TYR A 437 8.65 14.13 -4.04
C TYR A 437 8.22 13.52 -5.38
N ARG A 438 8.59 12.26 -5.61
CA ARG A 438 8.14 11.47 -6.79
C ARG A 438 7.57 10.12 -6.35
N PRO A 439 6.43 10.11 -5.64
CA PRO A 439 5.83 8.88 -5.16
C PRO A 439 5.23 8.06 -6.32
N SER A 440 5.25 6.74 -6.17
CA SER A 440 4.43 5.81 -6.94
C SER A 440 3.14 5.46 -6.18
N VAL A 441 2.16 4.90 -6.88
CA VAL A 441 0.88 4.47 -6.30
C VAL A 441 0.71 2.97 -6.48
N TYR A 442 0.02 2.32 -5.54
CA TYR A 442 -0.48 0.96 -5.70
C TYR A 442 -2.02 0.97 -5.57
N THR A 443 -2.70 0.15 -6.37
CA THR A 443 -4.17 0.02 -6.42
C THR A 443 -4.77 -0.16 -5.02
N GLY A 444 -4.10 -0.93 -4.16
CA GLY A 444 -4.36 -0.93 -2.72
C GLY A 444 -4.94 -2.23 -2.17
N TYR A 445 -5.58 -2.09 -1.02
CA TYR A 445 -5.90 -3.20 -0.13
C TYR A 445 -6.79 -4.28 -0.76
N VAL A 446 -7.80 -3.91 -1.55
CA VAL A 446 -8.73 -4.88 -2.14
C VAL A 446 -8.00 -5.86 -3.05
N GLU A 447 -7.20 -5.34 -4.00
CA GLU A 447 -6.40 -6.18 -4.90
C GLU A 447 -5.41 -7.04 -4.12
N TRP A 448 -4.73 -6.46 -3.12
CA TRP A 448 -3.75 -7.18 -2.30
C TRP A 448 -4.34 -8.44 -1.66
N VAL A 449 -5.54 -8.32 -1.07
CA VAL A 449 -6.23 -9.45 -0.42
C VAL A 449 -6.73 -10.46 -1.44
N GLU A 450 -7.33 -10.00 -2.55
CA GLU A 450 -7.78 -10.88 -3.64
C GLU A 450 -6.64 -11.72 -4.21
N ARG A 451 -5.42 -11.16 -4.24
CA ARG A 451 -4.20 -11.84 -4.69
C ARG A 451 -3.49 -12.65 -3.60
N GLY A 452 -4.07 -12.76 -2.40
CA GLY A 452 -3.54 -13.55 -1.29
C GLY A 452 -2.31 -12.93 -0.61
N GLY A 453 -2.20 -11.60 -0.65
CA GLY A 453 -1.15 -10.86 0.03
C GLY A 453 -1.23 -10.98 1.56
N PRO A 454 -0.09 -11.09 2.26
CA PRO A 454 -0.05 -11.20 3.73
C PRO A 454 -0.53 -9.92 4.40
N LEU A 455 -1.07 -10.05 5.62
CA LEU A 455 -1.56 -8.92 6.41
C LEU A 455 -0.99 -8.95 7.83
N GLN A 456 -0.77 -7.76 8.37
CA GLN A 456 -0.63 -7.52 9.80
C GLN A 456 -2.00 -7.14 10.35
N GLN A 457 -2.48 -7.92 11.31
CA GLN A 457 -3.84 -7.80 11.84
C GLN A 457 -3.84 -7.20 13.24
N TRP A 458 -4.91 -6.46 13.54
CA TRP A 458 -5.17 -5.98 14.88
C TRP A 458 -6.02 -7.00 15.64
N VAL A 459 -5.73 -7.16 16.92
CA VAL A 459 -6.57 -7.92 17.86
C VAL A 459 -7.40 -6.98 18.71
N LEU A 460 -8.58 -7.46 19.11
CA LEU A 460 -9.51 -6.69 19.92
C LEU A 460 -9.14 -6.79 21.41
N PHE A 461 -9.72 -5.89 22.19
CA PHE A 461 -9.52 -5.84 23.64
C PHE A 461 -9.89 -7.16 24.31
N GLU A 462 -11.00 -7.76 23.88
CA GLU A 462 -11.53 -9.00 24.44
C GLU A 462 -10.55 -10.16 24.25
N ASN A 463 -9.86 -10.22 23.10
CA ASN A 463 -8.84 -11.23 22.85
C ASN A 463 -7.65 -11.10 23.80
N ILE A 464 -7.22 -9.86 24.07
CA ILE A 464 -6.11 -9.59 24.99
C ILE A 464 -6.53 -9.82 26.43
N LYS A 465 -7.75 -9.44 26.79
CA LYS A 465 -8.29 -9.68 28.12
C LYS A 465 -8.36 -11.17 28.44
N GLU A 466 -8.84 -11.97 27.48
CA GLU A 466 -8.87 -13.42 27.60
C GLU A 466 -7.47 -14.00 27.81
N GLN A 467 -6.48 -13.60 27.00
CA GLN A 467 -5.07 -14.01 27.14
C GLN A 467 -4.48 -13.65 28.51
N VAL A 468 -4.76 -12.43 28.99
CA VAL A 468 -4.29 -11.97 30.29
C VAL A 468 -4.92 -12.80 31.42
N ASP A 469 -6.23 -13.04 31.37
CA ASP A 469 -6.97 -13.75 32.43
C ASP A 469 -6.63 -15.25 32.48
N SER A 470 -6.50 -15.89 31.32
CA SER A 470 -6.12 -17.30 31.22
C SER A 470 -4.63 -17.54 31.48
N GLY A 471 -3.81 -16.49 31.40
CA GLY A 471 -2.36 -16.60 31.37
C GLY A 471 -1.83 -17.26 30.09
N THR A 472 -2.64 -17.29 29.02
CA THR A 472 -2.27 -17.82 27.71
C THR A 472 -1.83 -16.70 26.76
N GLY A 473 -1.02 -17.04 25.77
CA GLY A 473 -0.55 -16.08 24.76
C GLY A 473 0.71 -15.29 25.17
N LEU A 474 1.32 -14.65 24.17
CA LEU A 474 2.57 -13.92 24.33
C LEU A 474 2.38 -12.46 23.93
N ILE A 475 2.06 -11.64 24.92
CA ILE A 475 1.90 -10.20 24.77
C ILE A 475 3.23 -9.51 25.05
N ILE A 476 3.70 -8.69 24.12
CA ILE A 476 4.97 -7.97 24.23
C ILE A 476 4.72 -6.47 24.18
N ASP A 477 5.18 -5.79 25.22
CA ASP A 477 5.21 -4.34 25.29
C ASP A 477 6.49 -3.82 24.63
N VAL A 478 6.34 -3.03 23.56
CA VAL A 478 7.46 -2.46 22.80
C VAL A 478 7.73 -0.99 23.17
N ARG A 479 7.22 -0.52 24.31
CA ARG A 479 7.56 0.79 24.85
C ARG A 479 8.91 0.76 25.57
N ASP A 480 9.54 1.93 25.64
CA ASP A 480 10.69 2.16 26.50
C ASP A 480 10.30 2.03 27.99
N HIS A 481 11.32 1.79 28.82
CA HIS A 481 11.13 1.50 30.23
C HIS A 481 10.49 2.66 31.00
N ASP A 482 10.84 3.90 30.66
CA ASP A 482 10.28 5.09 31.30
C ASP A 482 8.78 5.24 31.03
N ALA A 483 8.34 4.97 29.80
CA ALA A 483 6.92 4.95 29.47
C ALA A 483 6.18 3.82 30.20
N ILE A 484 6.82 2.66 30.42
CA ILE A 484 6.25 1.55 31.21
C ILE A 484 6.14 1.95 32.68
N ILE A 485 7.17 2.58 33.26
CA ILE A 485 7.14 3.05 34.66
C ILE A 485 6.00 4.06 34.84
N LYS A 486 5.88 5.02 33.93
CA LYS A 486 4.91 6.11 34.02
C LYS A 486 3.46 5.64 33.83
N ASP A 487 3.21 4.87 32.79
CA ASP A 487 1.83 4.51 32.39
C ASP A 487 1.40 3.13 32.94
N GLY A 488 2.30 2.38 33.57
CA GLY A 488 2.14 0.96 33.87
C GLY A 488 2.11 0.12 32.60
N LYS A 489 1.87 -1.20 32.72
CA LYS A 489 1.68 -2.10 31.57
C LYS A 489 0.52 -3.07 31.75
N ILE A 490 0.15 -3.75 30.66
CA ILE A 490 -0.80 -4.87 30.71
C ILE A 490 -0.20 -5.95 31.63
N PRO A 491 -0.97 -6.50 32.59
CA PRO A 491 -0.54 -7.64 33.39
C PRO A 491 -0.08 -8.78 32.49
N THR A 492 0.88 -9.57 32.96
CA THR A 492 1.49 -10.72 32.24
C THR A 492 2.30 -10.39 30.97
N ALA A 493 2.10 -9.22 30.37
CA ALA A 493 2.85 -8.76 29.20
C ALA A 493 4.36 -8.71 29.47
N LYS A 494 5.14 -9.13 28.48
CA LYS A 494 6.60 -9.21 28.52
C LYS A 494 7.23 -7.92 28.01
N ILE A 495 8.40 -7.61 28.54
CA ILE A 495 9.18 -6.43 28.17
C ILE A 495 10.42 -6.91 27.43
N VAL A 496 10.65 -6.40 26.23
CA VAL A 496 11.82 -6.71 25.40
C VAL A 496 12.78 -5.53 25.23
N PRO A 497 12.34 -4.27 25.12
CA PRO A 497 13.28 -3.14 25.04
C PRO A 497 14.22 -3.06 26.26
N ARG A 498 15.42 -2.51 26.08
CA ARG A 498 16.37 -2.29 27.17
C ARG A 498 15.81 -1.32 28.19
N LEU A 499 16.25 -1.55 29.42
CA LEU A 499 16.06 -0.67 30.55
C LEU A 499 17.07 0.49 30.43
N THR A 500 16.79 1.47 29.58
CA THR A 500 17.59 2.69 29.51
C THR A 500 16.94 3.75 30.37
N ARG A 501 17.66 4.28 31.36
CA ARG A 501 17.33 5.58 32.01
C ARG A 501 18.33 6.69 31.71
N GLN A 502 19.46 6.34 31.10
CA GLN A 502 20.44 7.21 30.43
C GLN A 502 21.49 6.27 29.81
N GLY A 503 22.07 6.61 28.66
CA GLY A 503 22.98 5.77 27.87
C GLY A 503 24.30 5.33 28.53
N LYS A 504 24.26 4.67 29.68
CA LYS A 504 25.41 4.09 30.40
C LYS A 504 25.22 2.64 30.85
N VAL A 505 24.03 2.04 30.70
CA VAL A 505 23.82 0.62 31.06
C VAL A 505 24.58 -0.33 30.10
N ALA A 506 25.08 0.16 28.97
CA ALA A 506 25.94 -0.60 28.07
C ALA A 506 27.35 -0.91 28.65
N GLU A 507 27.83 -0.16 29.65
CA GLU A 507 29.18 -0.36 30.20
C GLU A 507 29.27 -1.56 31.17
N VAL A 508 28.15 -1.94 31.80
CA VAL A 508 28.15 -2.99 32.84
C VAL A 508 28.18 -4.40 32.25
N TYR A 509 27.79 -4.59 30.98
CA TYR A 509 27.77 -5.90 30.33
C TYR A 509 28.46 -5.94 28.95
N GLY A 510 29.18 -4.89 28.56
CA GLY A 510 29.83 -4.74 27.25
C GLY A 510 31.37 -4.77 27.25
N LYS A 511 32.05 -5.28 28.30
CA LYS A 511 33.51 -5.44 28.29
C LYS A 511 33.97 -6.63 27.46
N ALA A 512 33.71 -6.59 26.15
CA ALA A 512 34.34 -7.44 25.16
C ALA A 512 34.20 -6.81 23.77
N THR A 513 34.79 -5.63 23.53
CA THR A 513 35.33 -5.16 22.22
C THR A 513 35.85 -3.72 22.33
N GLU A 514 36.73 -3.45 23.29
CA GLU A 514 37.38 -2.14 23.45
C GLU A 514 38.61 -2.00 22.52
N LYS A 515 38.45 -2.35 21.23
CA LYS A 515 39.52 -2.25 20.22
C LYS A 515 39.21 -1.27 19.09
N SER A 516 37.97 -0.77 18.99
CA SER A 516 37.56 0.18 17.94
C SER A 516 37.55 1.65 18.39
N LEU A 517 37.51 1.93 19.70
CA LEU A 517 37.45 3.30 20.25
C LEU A 517 38.80 4.01 20.35
N ASN A 518 39.93 3.29 20.41
CA ASN A 518 41.26 3.90 20.47
C ASN A 518 41.76 4.44 19.11
N ALA A 519 41.21 3.98 17.99
CA ALA A 519 41.58 4.50 16.66
C ALA A 519 41.11 5.95 16.41
N ASN A 520 40.07 6.41 17.11
CA ASN A 520 39.54 7.77 16.97
C ASN A 520 40.15 8.80 17.93
N LYS A 521 40.75 8.35 19.05
CA LYS A 521 41.53 9.24 19.93
C LYS A 521 42.88 9.61 19.30
N GLU A 522 43.54 8.66 18.62
CA GLU A 522 44.79 8.93 17.91
C GLU A 522 44.60 9.87 16.71
N LYS A 523 43.50 9.75 15.95
CA LYS A 523 43.15 10.68 14.87
C LYS A 523 42.90 12.12 15.36
N LYS A 524 42.27 12.30 16.52
CA LYS A 524 42.05 13.62 17.13
C LYS A 524 43.35 14.27 17.63
N ILE A 525 44.30 13.47 18.13
CA ILE A 525 45.61 13.96 18.57
C ILE A 525 46.50 14.33 17.38
N ILE A 526 46.41 13.61 16.26
CA ILE A 526 47.13 13.92 15.01
C ILE A 526 46.57 15.18 14.34
N MET A 527 45.24 15.37 14.31
CA MET A 527 44.62 16.59 13.76
C MET A 527 44.96 17.86 14.58
N LYS A 528 45.10 17.74 15.90
CA LYS A 528 45.46 18.87 16.77
C LYS A 528 46.94 19.31 16.62
N LYS A 529 47.80 18.43 16.11
CA LYS A 529 49.22 18.75 15.80
C LYS A 529 49.42 19.39 14.42
N LEU A 530 48.41 19.38 13.54
CA LEU A 530 48.49 19.95 12.19
C LEU A 530 47.97 21.41 12.10
N GLN A 531 47.37 21.95 13.16
CA GLN A 531 46.89 23.34 13.20
C GLN A 531 47.92 24.36 13.73
N GLY A 532 49.19 23.97 13.85
CA GLY A 532 50.27 24.85 14.28
C GLY A 532 51.27 25.13 13.16
N LYS A 533 50.83 25.74 12.04
CA LYS A 533 51.71 26.42 11.06
C LYS A 533 50.89 27.16 10.00
N GLY A 534 51.01 28.49 9.97
CA GLY A 534 50.80 29.31 8.77
C GLY A 534 49.47 30.05 8.67
N GLN A 535 49.50 31.34 8.99
CA GLN A 535 48.45 32.33 8.72
C GLN A 535 48.39 32.67 7.22
N LYS A 536 47.18 32.72 6.66
CA LYS A 536 46.57 33.82 5.86
C LYS A 536 45.40 33.25 5.03
N GLU A 537 44.19 33.40 5.57
CA GLU A 537 42.93 33.66 4.84
C GLU A 537 41.73 33.47 5.80
N GLU A 538 41.58 34.38 6.75
CA GLU A 538 40.37 34.48 7.59
C GLU A 538 39.84 35.91 7.53
N LYS A 539 39.04 36.22 6.50
CA LYS A 539 38.09 37.34 6.53
C LYS A 539 36.76 37.10 5.80
N ILE A 540 36.43 35.85 5.45
CA ILE A 540 35.11 35.52 4.83
C ILE A 540 34.28 34.51 5.66
N TRP A 541 34.82 33.91 6.73
CA TRP A 541 34.09 32.90 7.52
C TRP A 541 33.58 33.36 8.90
N ALA A 542 33.91 34.59 9.33
CA ALA A 542 33.51 35.10 10.65
C ALA A 542 32.02 35.49 10.78
N GLY A 543 31.26 35.54 9.68
CA GLY A 543 29.81 35.82 9.71
C GLY A 543 28.91 34.59 9.79
N LEU A 544 29.45 33.37 9.66
CA LEU A 544 28.65 32.14 9.57
C LEU A 544 28.74 31.23 10.81
N TRP A 545 29.68 31.49 11.72
CA TRP A 545 29.88 30.68 12.93
C TRP A 545 29.15 31.24 14.17
N ASP A 546 28.90 32.55 14.23
CA ASP A 546 28.34 33.22 15.42
C ASP A 546 26.80 33.06 15.58
N ARG A 547 26.12 32.43 14.61
CA ARG A 547 24.71 32.02 14.75
C ARG A 547 24.51 30.56 15.17
N ARG A 548 25.57 29.73 15.18
CA ARG A 548 25.46 28.30 15.52
C ARG A 548 25.87 27.95 16.96
N SER A 549 26.60 28.82 17.65
CA SER A 549 27.13 28.57 19.00
C SER A 549 26.26 29.12 20.16
N ARG A 550 25.06 29.66 19.89
CA ARG A 550 24.07 30.06 20.92
C ARG A 550 22.86 29.12 21.01
N LYS A 551 23.09 27.80 20.85
CA LYS A 551 22.09 26.76 21.11
C LYS A 551 22.64 25.51 21.81
N GLU A 552 23.83 25.59 22.41
CA GLU A 552 24.41 24.43 23.14
C GLU A 552 24.29 24.48 24.66
N ASP A 553 23.76 25.56 25.24
CA ASP A 553 23.41 25.58 26.67
C ASP A 553 21.91 25.89 26.83
N ASN A 554 21.16 24.95 27.41
CA ASN A 554 19.71 24.93 27.66
C ASN A 554 18.77 24.31 26.60
N VAL A 555 19.19 23.22 25.96
CA VAL A 555 18.21 22.21 25.52
C VAL A 555 18.34 21.00 26.44
N LYS A 556 17.50 20.96 27.49
CA LYS A 556 17.10 19.69 28.10
C LYS A 556 16.31 18.94 27.02
N THR A 557 17.01 18.23 26.15
CA THR A 557 16.40 17.24 25.26
C THR A 557 15.83 16.14 26.16
N MET A 558 14.52 16.17 26.39
CA MET A 558 13.79 14.96 26.79
C MET A 558 13.93 13.97 25.64
N GLY A 559 14.96 13.13 25.72
CA GLY A 559 15.29 12.12 24.72
C GLY A 559 14.15 11.13 24.57
N TRP A 560 13.43 11.25 23.45
CA TRP A 560 12.82 10.09 22.81
C TRP A 560 13.81 9.64 21.73
N GLU A 561 14.85 8.92 22.11
CA GLU A 561 15.74 8.26 21.16
C GLU A 561 15.12 6.91 20.76
N GLY A 562 15.03 6.66 19.45
CA GLY A 562 14.34 5.52 18.83
C GLY A 562 15.04 4.16 18.99
N GLU A 563 15.54 3.83 20.18
CA GLU A 563 16.33 2.61 20.44
C GLU A 563 15.50 1.32 20.52
N ALA A 564 14.22 1.39 20.88
CA ALA A 564 13.41 0.19 21.16
C ALA A 564 13.11 -0.70 19.92
N LEU A 565 13.12 -0.14 18.70
CA LEU A 565 12.83 -0.91 17.47
C LEU A 565 14.04 -1.73 16.99
N PRO A 566 15.26 -1.16 16.90
CA PRO A 566 16.49 -1.94 16.71
C PRO A 566 16.64 -3.08 17.73
N GLU A 567 16.26 -2.84 18.99
CA GLU A 567 16.38 -3.84 20.05
C GLU A 567 15.45 -5.04 19.86
N ILE A 568 14.23 -4.84 19.35
CA ILE A 568 13.34 -5.96 18.99
C ILE A 568 14.00 -6.83 17.92
N GLN A 569 14.65 -6.21 16.93
CA GLN A 569 15.36 -6.96 15.89
C GLN A 569 16.51 -7.79 16.47
N GLU A 570 17.37 -7.18 17.29
CA GLU A 570 18.49 -7.86 17.93
C GLU A 570 18.02 -8.97 18.87
N ALA A 571 16.98 -8.70 19.69
CA ALA A 571 16.45 -9.65 20.65
C ALA A 571 15.97 -10.94 19.97
N PHE A 572 15.19 -10.83 18.90
CA PHE A 572 14.58 -11.97 18.22
C PHE A 572 15.54 -12.72 17.28
N GLN A 573 16.80 -12.29 17.20
CA GLN A 573 17.89 -12.99 16.53
C GLN A 573 18.83 -13.74 17.49
N LEU A 574 18.68 -13.54 18.81
CA LEU A 574 19.45 -14.29 19.81
C LEU A 574 19.13 -15.79 19.73
N ASP A 575 20.09 -16.62 20.15
CA ASP A 575 19.81 -18.02 20.40
C ASP A 575 18.76 -18.16 21.54
N PRO A 576 17.93 -19.23 21.53
CA PRO A 576 16.85 -19.39 22.50
C PRO A 576 17.30 -19.33 23.97
N GLU A 577 18.49 -19.84 24.29
CA GLU A 577 19.02 -19.85 25.67
C GLU A 577 19.43 -18.45 26.11
N ALA A 578 20.17 -17.71 25.26
CA ALA A 578 20.55 -16.33 25.53
C ALA A 578 19.33 -15.41 25.63
N PHE A 579 18.32 -15.62 24.77
CA PHE A 579 17.06 -14.90 24.84
C PHE A 579 16.36 -15.14 26.18
N GLN A 580 16.18 -16.41 26.56
CA GLN A 580 15.50 -16.77 27.81
C GLN A 580 16.24 -16.25 29.03
N LYS A 581 17.57 -16.32 29.03
CA LYS A 581 18.41 -15.77 30.09
C LYS A 581 18.26 -14.26 30.23
N LYS A 582 18.16 -13.53 29.11
CA LYS A 582 18.08 -12.07 29.11
C LYS A 582 16.68 -11.55 29.45
N TYR A 583 15.64 -12.13 28.89
CA TYR A 583 14.27 -11.61 28.98
C TYR A 583 13.35 -12.40 29.93
N VAL A 584 13.82 -13.52 30.49
CA VAL A 584 13.11 -14.31 31.52
C VAL A 584 11.85 -15.02 30.98
N PHE A 585 11.73 -15.18 29.67
CA PHE A 585 10.70 -15.98 28.99
C PHE A 585 11.28 -16.63 27.72
N PRO A 586 10.74 -17.77 27.25
CA PRO A 586 11.27 -18.46 26.07
C PRO A 586 11.08 -17.64 24.80
N LEU A 587 12.02 -17.73 23.87
CA LEU A 587 11.86 -17.15 22.52
C LEU A 587 10.65 -17.81 21.84
N PRO A 588 9.67 -17.04 21.32
CA PRO A 588 8.52 -17.62 20.65
C PRO A 588 8.89 -18.39 19.39
N SER A 589 8.01 -19.31 18.99
CA SER A 589 8.10 -19.93 17.66
C SER A 589 7.79 -18.91 16.57
N LYS A 590 8.41 -19.07 15.39
CA LYS A 590 8.11 -18.23 14.21
C LYS A 590 6.66 -18.40 13.74
N THR A 591 6.05 -19.54 14.01
CA THR A 591 4.65 -19.84 13.65
C THR A 591 3.69 -19.59 14.81
N ASP A 592 4.13 -18.97 15.90
CA ASP A 592 3.29 -18.68 17.06
C ASP A 592 2.19 -17.68 16.66
N SER A 593 0.94 -18.14 16.67
CA SER A 593 -0.24 -17.34 16.34
C SER A 593 -0.68 -16.40 17.45
N ASP A 594 -0.12 -16.57 18.64
CA ASP A 594 -0.52 -15.89 19.87
C ASP A 594 0.47 -14.78 20.26
N LEU A 595 1.51 -14.57 19.44
CA LEU A 595 2.42 -13.45 19.56
C LEU A 595 1.68 -12.14 19.23
N VAL A 596 1.49 -11.31 20.26
CA VAL A 596 0.90 -9.97 20.14
C VAL A 596 1.93 -8.93 20.57
N VAL A 597 2.07 -7.86 19.80
CA VAL A 597 2.83 -6.68 20.20
C VAL A 597 1.91 -5.50 20.46
N HIS A 598 2.23 -4.70 21.48
CA HIS A 598 1.50 -3.48 21.79
C HIS A 598 2.43 -2.36 22.24
N CYS A 599 1.94 -1.13 22.16
CA CYS A 599 2.60 0.04 22.72
C CYS A 599 1.55 0.95 23.37
N LYS A 600 1.69 2.28 23.29
CA LYS A 600 0.69 3.22 23.81
C LYS A 600 -0.52 3.37 22.88
N LEU A 601 -0.25 3.61 21.59
CA LEU A 601 -1.23 3.96 20.53
C LEU A 601 -1.15 3.04 19.29
N GLY A 602 -0.48 1.90 19.40
CA GLY A 602 -0.36 0.90 18.32
C GLY A 602 0.64 1.23 17.19
N LEU A 603 1.05 2.49 17.00
CA LEU A 603 1.98 2.87 15.91
C LEU A 603 3.35 2.17 16.02
N ARG A 604 4.02 2.27 17.18
CA ARG A 604 5.29 1.54 17.43
C ARG A 604 5.10 0.02 17.34
N ALA A 605 3.98 -0.50 17.85
CA ALA A 605 3.67 -1.93 17.79
C ALA A 605 3.53 -2.42 16.34
N SER A 606 2.89 -1.62 15.48
CA SER A 606 2.79 -1.87 14.03
C SER A 606 4.16 -1.96 13.35
N GLN A 607 5.12 -1.13 13.77
CA GLN A 607 6.48 -1.18 13.24
C GLN A 607 7.27 -2.38 13.77
N ALA A 608 7.19 -2.66 15.07
CA ALA A 608 7.79 -3.85 15.67
C ALA A 608 7.24 -5.13 15.03
N ALA A 609 5.93 -5.18 14.77
CA ALA A 609 5.31 -6.26 14.04
C ALA A 609 5.89 -6.42 12.62
N GLY A 610 6.29 -5.32 11.98
CA GLY A 610 6.90 -5.34 10.64
C GLY A 610 8.29 -5.96 10.66
N ILE A 611 9.11 -5.57 11.63
CA ILE A 611 10.44 -6.14 11.88
C ILE A 611 10.32 -7.64 12.16
N LEU A 612 9.44 -8.02 13.09
CA LEU A 612 9.18 -9.42 13.44
C LEU A 612 8.69 -10.24 12.22
N TYR A 613 7.84 -9.65 11.37
CA TYR A 613 7.39 -10.28 10.14
C TYR A 613 8.57 -10.65 9.22
N LEU A 614 9.53 -9.74 9.04
CA LEU A 614 10.73 -9.95 8.23
C LEU A 614 11.66 -11.02 8.82
N LEU A 615 11.71 -11.15 10.15
CA LEU A 615 12.42 -12.23 10.85
C LEU A 615 11.71 -13.60 10.74
N GLY A 616 10.51 -13.63 10.14
CA GLY A 616 9.72 -14.83 9.88
C GLY A 616 8.60 -15.08 10.90
N TYR A 617 8.41 -14.20 11.87
CA TYR A 617 7.31 -14.29 12.83
C TYR A 617 5.98 -13.85 12.22
N ARG A 618 4.86 -14.14 12.89
CA ARG A 618 3.51 -13.71 12.48
C ARG A 618 2.80 -12.96 13.61
N PRO A 619 3.34 -11.81 14.05
CA PRO A 619 2.77 -11.06 15.15
C PRO A 619 1.43 -10.43 14.78
N LYS A 620 0.53 -10.40 15.76
CA LYS A 620 -0.67 -9.54 15.75
C LYS A 620 -0.38 -8.24 16.52
N ILE A 621 -1.16 -7.21 16.27
CA ILE A 621 -0.98 -5.88 16.87
C ILE A 621 -2.16 -5.58 17.79
N TYR A 622 -1.90 -5.12 19.00
CA TYR A 622 -2.96 -4.57 19.84
C TYR A 622 -2.90 -3.04 19.86
N SER A 623 -4.07 -2.39 19.90
CA SER A 623 -4.23 -0.92 19.82
C SER A 623 -3.42 -0.17 20.88
N GLY A 624 -3.15 -0.78 22.02
CA GLY A 624 -2.19 -0.32 23.00
C GLY A 624 -2.77 -0.02 24.38
N MET A 625 -1.93 0.52 25.26
CA MET A 625 -2.27 0.80 26.64
C MET A 625 -3.41 1.80 26.82
N GLN A 626 -3.55 2.78 25.91
CA GLN A 626 -4.64 3.74 26.04
C GLN A 626 -5.99 3.06 25.85
N ASP A 627 -6.14 2.25 24.79
CA ASP A 627 -7.36 1.46 24.54
C ASP A 627 -7.63 0.48 25.69
N TRP A 628 -6.58 -0.12 26.25
CA TRP A 628 -6.68 -1.02 27.40
C TRP A 628 -7.26 -0.34 28.64
N VAL A 629 -6.76 0.83 29.01
CA VAL A 629 -7.22 1.58 30.19
C VAL A 629 -8.62 2.14 29.97
N GLU A 630 -8.91 2.69 28.79
CA GLU A 630 -10.23 3.23 28.43
C GLU A 630 -11.32 2.16 28.52
N LYS A 631 -10.99 0.90 28.22
CA LYS A 631 -11.90 -0.25 28.33
C LYS A 631 -11.89 -0.94 29.70
N GLY A 632 -11.22 -0.36 30.69
CA GLY A 632 -11.22 -0.89 32.07
C GLY A 632 -10.32 -2.10 32.29
N GLY A 633 -9.30 -2.30 31.44
CA GLY A 633 -8.30 -3.33 31.64
C GLY A 633 -7.43 -3.09 32.89
N PRO A 634 -7.09 -4.15 33.66
CA PRO A 634 -6.23 -4.03 34.84
C PRO A 634 -4.82 -3.57 34.47
N VAL A 635 -4.15 -2.80 35.32
CA VAL A 635 -2.81 -2.26 35.04
C VAL A 635 -1.81 -2.73 36.08
N GLU A 636 -0.71 -3.35 35.62
CA GLU A 636 0.47 -3.59 36.45
C GLU A 636 1.20 -2.26 36.65
N ARG A 637 1.12 -1.70 37.85
CA ARG A 637 1.74 -0.41 38.20
C ARG A 637 3.21 -0.58 38.57
N TRP A 638 4.00 0.42 38.24
CA TRP A 638 5.41 0.47 38.54
C TRP A 638 5.70 1.60 39.55
N VAL A 639 6.55 1.31 40.51
CA VAL A 639 6.92 2.22 41.61
C VAL A 639 8.15 3.02 41.20
N THR A 640 8.14 4.32 41.46
CA THR A 640 9.30 5.19 41.24
C THR A 640 10.34 5.01 42.35
N PHE A 641 11.57 5.48 42.11
CA PHE A 641 12.60 5.45 43.15
C PHE A 641 12.18 6.26 44.38
N GLU A 642 11.55 7.43 44.18
CA GLU A 642 11.10 8.30 45.25
C GLU A 642 10.06 7.60 46.14
N GLU A 643 9.07 6.95 45.53
CA GLU A 643 8.07 6.15 46.26
C GLU A 643 8.72 4.96 46.98
N MET A 644 9.68 4.28 46.33
CA MET A 644 10.38 3.14 46.94
C MET A 644 11.27 3.60 48.11
N GLN A 645 11.91 4.76 48.01
CA GLN A 645 12.71 5.35 49.07
C GLN A 645 11.85 5.73 50.27
N GLU A 646 10.71 6.38 50.02
CA GLU A 646 9.74 6.69 51.05
C GLU A 646 9.26 5.41 51.76
N ARG A 647 8.93 4.37 50.99
CA ARG A 647 8.51 3.06 51.48
C ARG A 647 9.52 2.44 52.45
N VAL A 648 10.80 2.42 52.06
CA VAL A 648 11.90 1.89 52.89
C VAL A 648 12.09 2.76 54.14
N SER A 649 12.05 4.08 54.01
CA SER A 649 12.25 5.01 55.14
C SER A 649 11.15 4.93 56.20
N LYS A 650 9.90 4.78 55.76
CA LYS A 650 8.72 4.71 56.64
C LYS A 650 8.34 3.29 57.04
N GLN A 651 8.99 2.28 56.45
CA GLN A 651 8.68 0.86 56.63
C GLN A 651 7.20 0.54 56.34
N THR A 652 6.66 1.07 55.24
CA THR A 652 5.24 0.93 54.89
C THR A 652 5.02 -0.16 53.83
N GLY A 653 4.06 -1.05 54.07
CA GLY A 653 3.71 -2.13 53.14
C GLY A 653 4.78 -3.21 53.01
N ARG A 654 4.53 -4.22 52.19
CA ARG A 654 5.43 -5.37 51.99
C ARG A 654 6.27 -5.26 50.73
N THR A 655 7.58 -5.45 50.82
CA THR A 655 8.44 -5.48 49.63
C THR A 655 9.12 -6.83 49.52
N ILE A 656 8.97 -7.50 48.38
CA ILE A 656 9.56 -8.82 48.12
C ILE A 656 10.61 -8.71 47.01
N ASP A 657 11.82 -9.12 47.34
CA ASP A 657 12.90 -9.40 46.41
C ASP A 657 12.69 -10.78 45.78
N VAL A 658 12.57 -10.84 44.46
CA VAL A 658 12.39 -12.10 43.71
C VAL A 658 13.66 -12.66 43.08
N ARG A 659 14.83 -12.15 43.48
CA ARG A 659 16.14 -12.71 43.08
C ARG A 659 16.41 -14.05 43.75
N ASN A 660 17.35 -14.81 43.19
CA ASN A 660 17.85 -16.02 43.84
C ASN A 660 18.69 -15.62 45.06
N THR A 661 18.65 -16.43 46.12
CA THR A 661 19.33 -16.18 47.40
C THR A 661 20.82 -15.87 47.26
N ASN A 662 21.53 -16.58 46.37
CA ASN A 662 22.96 -16.35 46.10
C ASN A 662 23.27 -14.92 45.60
N GLU A 663 22.33 -14.28 44.89
CA GLU A 663 22.51 -12.88 44.43
C GLU A 663 22.42 -11.87 45.57
N LEU A 664 21.70 -12.20 46.65
CA LEU A 664 21.57 -11.30 47.81
C LEU A 664 22.90 -11.23 48.58
N GLN A 665 23.63 -12.35 48.65
CA GLN A 665 24.95 -12.42 49.25
C GLN A 665 25.97 -11.55 48.49
N THR A 666 25.94 -11.57 47.15
CA THR A 666 26.92 -10.82 46.34
C THR A 666 26.54 -9.35 46.16
N ASP A 667 25.27 -9.06 45.89
CA ASP A 667 24.81 -7.73 45.50
C ASP A 667 24.23 -6.95 46.70
N GLY A 668 24.06 -7.58 47.87
CA GLY A 668 23.28 -7.05 48.98
C GLY A 668 21.77 -7.03 48.68
N LYS A 669 20.98 -6.54 49.63
CA LYS A 669 19.53 -6.33 49.48
C LYS A 669 19.13 -4.89 49.78
N ILE A 670 17.98 -4.48 49.26
CA ILE A 670 17.35 -3.22 49.66
C ILE A 670 16.90 -3.41 51.12
N PRO A 671 17.08 -2.44 52.03
CA PRO A 671 16.65 -2.59 53.42
C PRO A 671 15.17 -2.91 53.50
N THR A 672 14.78 -3.67 54.53
CA THR A 672 13.38 -4.00 54.84
C THR A 672 12.65 -4.84 53.78
N THR A 673 13.37 -5.46 52.85
CA THR A 673 12.78 -6.35 51.83
C THR A 673 12.93 -7.81 52.21
N ASP A 674 11.84 -8.56 52.08
CA ASP A 674 11.80 -10.01 52.26
C ASP A 674 12.16 -10.73 50.95
N ASN A 675 12.66 -11.97 50.98
CA ASN A 675 13.06 -12.69 49.76
C ASN A 675 12.14 -13.89 49.48
N VAL A 676 11.57 -13.93 48.27
CA VAL A 676 10.89 -15.11 47.73
C VAL A 676 11.35 -15.30 46.29
N PRO A 677 12.27 -16.25 46.01
CA PRO A 677 12.82 -16.44 44.67
C PRO A 677 11.74 -16.70 43.60
N LEU A 678 11.89 -16.07 42.43
CA LEU A 678 10.92 -16.22 41.32
C LEU A 678 10.54 -17.68 40.98
N PRO A 679 11.47 -18.67 40.94
CA PRO A 679 11.11 -20.06 40.64
C PRO A 679 10.12 -20.67 41.64
N GLU A 680 10.15 -20.21 42.90
CA GLU A 680 9.32 -20.71 43.99
C GLU A 680 8.03 -19.90 44.18
N MET A 681 7.91 -18.76 43.50
CA MET A 681 6.88 -17.73 43.72
C MET A 681 5.46 -18.30 43.71
N LYS A 682 5.17 -19.20 42.75
CA LYS A 682 3.85 -19.80 42.61
C LYS A 682 3.54 -20.72 43.80
N GLU A 683 4.42 -21.68 44.08
CA GLU A 683 4.26 -22.65 45.17
C GLU A 683 4.20 -21.94 46.53
N ALA A 684 5.02 -20.91 46.73
CA ALA A 684 5.04 -20.09 47.93
C ALA A 684 3.69 -19.39 48.18
N PHE A 685 3.04 -18.88 47.13
CA PHE A 685 1.77 -18.16 47.31
C PHE A 685 0.55 -19.08 47.27
N GLU A 686 0.72 -20.36 46.93
CA GLU A 686 -0.29 -21.42 47.01
C GLU A 686 -0.27 -22.19 48.34
N MET A 687 0.87 -22.28 49.04
CA MET A 687 0.97 -23.00 50.33
C MET A 687 0.23 -22.32 51.48
N GLU A 688 -0.06 -23.09 52.53
CA GLU A 688 -0.71 -22.61 53.75
C GLU A 688 0.13 -21.53 54.46
N PRO A 689 -0.51 -20.50 55.07
CA PRO A 689 0.21 -19.38 55.70
C PRO A 689 1.29 -19.80 56.72
N SER A 690 1.03 -20.84 57.51
CA SER A 690 2.00 -21.34 58.50
C SER A 690 3.23 -21.97 57.85
N ALA A 691 3.04 -22.74 56.78
CA ALA A 691 4.15 -23.35 56.03
C ALA A 691 4.97 -22.29 55.28
N PHE A 692 4.31 -21.23 54.80
CA PHE A 692 4.99 -20.08 54.21
C PHE A 692 5.89 -19.38 55.23
N GLU A 693 5.36 -19.08 56.41
CA GLU A 693 6.11 -18.37 57.45
C GLU A 693 7.28 -19.21 57.97
N GLU A 694 7.10 -20.52 58.14
CA GLU A 694 8.18 -21.44 58.49
C GLU A 694 9.30 -21.45 57.43
N LYS A 695 8.96 -21.45 56.15
CA LYS A 695 9.93 -21.53 55.06
C LYS A 695 10.65 -20.21 54.77
N TYR A 696 9.92 -19.09 54.73
CA TYR A 696 10.44 -17.80 54.29
C TYR A 696 10.75 -16.85 55.45
N GLY A 697 10.33 -17.16 56.68
CA GLY A 697 10.66 -16.39 57.88
C GLY A 697 9.84 -15.11 58.08
N PHE A 698 8.75 -14.93 57.33
CA PHE A 698 7.82 -13.81 57.50
C PHE A 698 6.37 -14.23 57.19
N PRO A 699 5.36 -13.55 57.75
CA PRO A 699 3.95 -13.88 57.51
C PRO A 699 3.59 -13.78 56.02
N LYS A 700 2.80 -14.75 55.54
CA LYS A 700 2.29 -14.74 54.16
C LYS A 700 1.50 -13.46 53.89
N PRO A 701 1.82 -12.69 52.84
CA PRO A 701 1.11 -11.46 52.54
C PRO A 701 -0.37 -11.70 52.23
N GLY A 702 -1.22 -10.73 52.59
CA GLY A 702 -2.64 -10.74 52.20
C GLY A 702 -2.83 -10.40 50.72
N LYS A 703 -3.97 -10.80 50.13
CA LYS A 703 -4.29 -10.49 48.72
C LYS A 703 -4.47 -9.00 48.44
N ASP A 704 -4.99 -8.28 49.43
CA ASP A 704 -5.23 -6.83 49.39
C ASP A 704 -4.09 -6.02 50.03
N GLU A 705 -3.03 -6.68 50.51
CA GLU A 705 -1.88 -6.00 51.10
C GLU A 705 -1.13 -5.21 50.02
N ASP A 706 -0.64 -4.02 50.38
CA ASP A 706 0.18 -3.23 49.47
C ASP A 706 1.54 -3.93 49.26
N LEU A 707 1.64 -4.69 48.16
CA LEU A 707 2.78 -5.53 47.84
C LEU A 707 3.59 -4.95 46.66
N VAL A 708 4.88 -4.76 46.88
CA VAL A 708 5.85 -4.33 45.85
C VAL A 708 6.84 -5.46 45.59
N LEU A 709 7.00 -5.86 44.34
CA LEU A 709 8.02 -6.81 43.92
C LEU A 709 9.20 -6.06 43.31
N HIS A 710 10.42 -6.53 43.58
CA HIS A 710 11.61 -6.04 42.89
C HIS A 710 12.60 -7.17 42.62
N CYS A 711 13.55 -6.93 41.73
CA CYS A 711 14.67 -7.83 41.52
C CYS A 711 15.93 -7.03 41.19
N LYS A 712 16.73 -7.48 40.21
CA LYS A 712 17.88 -6.72 39.70
C LYS A 712 17.48 -5.55 38.80
N LEU A 713 16.54 -5.82 37.89
CA LEU A 713 16.22 -5.00 36.71
C LEU A 713 14.70 -5.03 36.39
N GLY A 714 13.85 -5.36 37.36
CA GLY A 714 12.40 -5.35 37.21
C GLY A 714 11.78 -6.50 36.41
N LEU A 715 12.48 -7.10 35.44
CA LEU A 715 11.92 -8.15 34.56
C LEU A 715 11.40 -9.38 35.32
N ARG A 716 12.18 -9.90 36.28
CA ARG A 716 11.74 -11.02 37.14
C ARG A 716 10.59 -10.62 38.07
N ALA A 717 10.63 -9.40 38.60
CA ALA A 717 9.58 -8.89 39.48
C ALA A 717 8.26 -8.75 38.72
N SER A 718 8.31 -8.27 37.48
CA SER A 718 7.15 -8.23 36.58
C SER A 718 6.63 -9.63 36.21
N LYS A 719 7.52 -10.60 35.99
CA LYS A 719 7.09 -12.00 35.82
C LYS A 719 6.41 -12.55 37.07
N GLY A 720 6.95 -12.25 38.26
CA GLY A 720 6.33 -12.58 39.55
C GLY A 720 4.97 -11.91 39.74
N ALA A 721 4.84 -10.63 39.37
CA ALA A 721 3.59 -9.88 39.42
C ALA A 721 2.51 -10.53 38.54
N GLY A 722 2.88 -11.04 37.36
CA GLY A 722 1.98 -11.84 36.53
C GLY A 722 1.50 -13.13 37.20
N ILE A 723 2.39 -13.87 37.87
CA ILE A 723 2.03 -15.08 38.63
C ILE A 723 1.05 -14.73 39.75
N LEU A 724 1.37 -13.68 40.52
CA LEU A 724 0.58 -13.25 41.67
C LEU A 724 -0.78 -12.66 41.25
N TYR A 725 -0.85 -12.01 40.09
CA TYR A 725 -2.11 -11.56 39.48
C TYR A 725 -3.09 -12.74 39.27
N HIS A 726 -2.63 -13.88 38.75
CA HIS A 726 -3.48 -15.07 38.59
C HIS A 726 -3.87 -15.74 39.91
N LEU A 727 -3.12 -15.52 40.98
CA LEU A 727 -3.47 -15.96 42.34
C LEU A 727 -4.40 -14.97 43.07
N GLY A 728 -4.73 -13.84 42.43
CA GLY A 728 -5.63 -12.81 42.94
C GLY A 728 -4.95 -11.79 43.86
N TYR A 729 -3.64 -11.58 43.76
CA TYR A 729 -2.92 -10.53 44.48
C TYR A 729 -2.80 -9.27 43.61
N HIS A 730 -2.81 -8.12 44.28
CA HIS A 730 -2.53 -6.84 43.64
C HIS A 730 -1.10 -6.38 43.96
N THR A 731 -0.22 -6.45 42.95
CA THR A 731 1.19 -6.09 43.12
C THR A 731 1.61 -4.90 42.28
N ARG A 732 2.57 -4.13 42.81
CA ARG A 732 3.32 -3.13 42.05
C ARG A 732 4.76 -3.61 41.83
N VAL A 733 5.44 -3.08 40.82
CA VAL A 733 6.81 -3.50 40.46
C VAL A 733 7.78 -2.34 40.61
N TYR A 734 8.92 -2.56 41.26
CA TYR A 734 10.03 -1.61 41.28
C TYR A 734 11.16 -2.06 40.33
N SER A 735 11.82 -1.12 39.63
CA SER A 735 12.83 -1.43 38.61
C SER A 735 14.03 -2.22 39.15
N GLY A 736 14.26 -2.21 40.46
CA GLY A 736 15.20 -3.12 41.12
C GLY A 736 16.45 -2.46 41.67
N ILE A 737 17.34 -3.32 42.18
CA ILE A 737 18.48 -2.90 43.00
C ILE A 737 19.56 -2.12 42.22
N VAL A 738 19.63 -2.29 40.89
CA VAL A 738 20.58 -1.53 40.07
C VAL A 738 20.22 -0.05 40.07
N GLU A 739 18.96 0.30 39.79
CA GLU A 739 18.47 1.68 39.88
C GLU A 739 18.66 2.22 41.31
N TRP A 740 18.30 1.42 42.31
CA TRP A 740 18.44 1.79 43.71
C TRP A 740 19.88 2.21 44.07
N LYS A 741 20.88 1.43 43.65
CA LYS A 741 22.30 1.73 43.85
C LYS A 741 22.74 2.98 43.09
N GLU A 742 22.35 3.09 41.82
CA GLU A 742 22.70 4.24 40.97
C GLU A 742 22.17 5.56 41.54
N ARG A 743 21.00 5.52 42.17
CA ARG A 743 20.37 6.68 42.79
C ARG A 743 20.76 6.88 44.27
N GLY A 744 21.74 6.13 44.77
CA GLY A 744 22.32 6.31 46.11
C GLY A 744 21.47 5.75 47.27
N GLY A 745 20.60 4.80 46.99
CA GLY A 745 19.82 4.12 48.03
C GLY A 745 20.69 3.25 48.95
N PRO A 746 20.36 3.15 50.26
CA PRO A 746 21.11 2.34 51.22
C PRO A 746 21.04 0.85 50.89
N ILE A 747 22.12 0.09 51.14
CA ILE A 747 22.17 -1.36 50.92
C ILE A 747 22.41 -2.06 52.24
N GLU A 748 21.58 -3.06 52.53
CA GLU A 748 21.78 -4.01 53.63
C GLU A 748 22.64 -5.16 53.11
N LYS A 749 23.78 -5.41 53.76
CA LYS A 749 24.60 -6.59 53.49
C LYS A 749 24.03 -7.76 54.28
N THR A 750 23.81 -8.89 53.62
CA THR A 750 23.49 -10.14 54.32
C THR A 750 24.79 -10.68 54.92
N GLU A 751 24.84 -10.85 56.24
CA GLU A 751 25.95 -11.51 56.93
C GLU A 751 26.01 -13.01 56.52
N GLU A 752 27.22 -13.59 56.52
CA GLU A 752 27.50 -14.98 56.12
C GLU A 752 26.78 -16.02 56.98
#